data_AF-A0AA96U508-F1
#
_entry.id   AF-A0AA96U508-F1
#
_cell.length_a   1.000
_cell.length_b   1.000
_cell.length_c   1.000
_cell.angle_alpha   90.00
_cell.angle_beta   90.00
_cell.angle_gamma   90.00
#
_symmetry.space_group_name_H-M   'P 1'
#
loop_
_entity.id
_entity.type
_entity.pdbx_description
1 polymer ?
#
loop_
_entity_poly.entity_id
_entity_poly.type
_entity_poly.pdbx_seq_one_letter_code
_entity_poly.pdbx_strand_id
1 'polypeptide(L)'
;MTPVMAQTRPLGRRHHHRLPMGRPTTSDLALRVQPRPAAYLHSPFALEQLTALARDCLEPEFVMLLAPVFGLDLSPQVYARLRAALLQERLASPACQIVQNGFYPAEYDPQTRTLLIHLAALEHIRANPQRTWELLEILLHEFGHYLDTVLREDLAEPFVRRDASGEEGVRYAERLASAGWNTQQPTLLARYTDLQGETVELYVEAPAALRRILRDHRSLGMLPSGTLHRHRERFEATDHHDGHFSHQRLEQGLLTLGFSEMEREQVYFGNWLRDYSQLLDPKLVRGPRMAKAFPTLLSREALTDIVDILASRQFAEQRLQDREAFRVTDARLGVYRPTEHIDNPRVEPPVPFDPAERDCDFEPWVLPEDEVLQVDPQTSLKRYIQRSVDYLQEQLRVAMQAGRNSDGLHAFGAALHVLEDLFAHSNFVELALNKLGHAVLPWTSPAQCRHGLPLVTGRFAGADVIASLAPPVARLVAPAQNWAFTLAQPGQRSDNELMLLVLLREHPDPRYLKDYSRWLEFCDEVRASKLYPLVKFKAWAEAAPLRLLNNAWNEVQRGLLTLLGNQVDEAQIFLEGDPNRNGSTDPTHSQLAKDHGDHPLHEAAALLAERAVMRVAQAMLAHWNGQPEEDPLALAASYFAHPQDTDWQDELLAEWALANPARVEQASSLSDLKKLQDQALQHSLGALQHLAEETQATWHYLQRTFESWLAQWPDFKESELWKWLGDRLDGAEPPPQGLEP
;
A
#
# COMPACT_ATOMS: atom_id res chain seq x y z
N MET A 1 12.67 -42.63 42.55
CA MET A 1 13.21 -42.98 41.22
C MET A 1 12.02 -43.14 40.29
N THR A 2 11.73 -42.39 39.23
CA THR A 2 12.28 -41.22 38.52
C THR A 2 11.11 -40.80 37.59
N PRO A 3 10.86 -39.51 37.28
CA PRO A 3 9.59 -39.06 36.72
C PRO A 3 9.51 -39.19 35.19
N VAL A 4 8.30 -39.44 34.68
CA VAL A 4 7.92 -39.45 33.27
C VAL A 4 7.33 -38.09 32.92
N MET A 5 7.99 -37.31 32.06
CA MET A 5 7.54 -36.01 31.58
C MET A 5 6.90 -36.10 30.19
N ALA A 6 5.70 -35.49 30.12
CA ALA A 6 5.07 -34.72 29.05
C ALA A 6 5.43 -35.00 27.58
N GLN A 7 4.44 -35.50 26.84
CA GLN A 7 4.38 -35.44 25.37
C GLN A 7 3.83 -34.08 24.94
N THR A 8 4.67 -33.26 24.30
CA THR A 8 4.25 -32.06 23.57
C THR A 8 3.87 -32.43 22.14
N ARG A 9 2.61 -32.14 21.76
CA ARG A 9 2.08 -32.21 20.40
C ARG A 9 2.82 -31.22 19.47
N PRO A 10 3.11 -31.55 18.21
CA PRO A 10 3.58 -30.56 17.24
C PRO A 10 2.39 -29.74 16.71
N LEU A 11 2.49 -28.42 16.85
CA LEU A 11 1.66 -27.43 16.18
C LEU A 11 1.83 -27.58 14.65
N GLY A 12 0.72 -27.84 13.96
CA GLY A 12 0.68 -27.84 12.50
C GLY A 12 0.88 -26.43 11.95
N ARG A 13 1.90 -26.26 11.10
CA ARG A 13 2.05 -25.12 10.20
C ARG A 13 1.55 -25.57 8.82
N ARG A 14 0.50 -24.93 8.31
CA ARG A 14 0.10 -25.03 6.89
C ARG A 14 0.33 -23.68 6.22
N HIS A 15 0.75 -23.76 4.96
CA HIS A 15 0.94 -22.72 3.94
C HIS A 15 2.28 -21.96 3.91
N HIS A 16 3.24 -22.54 3.19
CA HIS A 16 4.23 -21.81 2.38
C HIS A 16 4.29 -22.51 1.02
N HIS A 17 3.73 -21.89 -0.03
CA HIS A 17 3.91 -22.34 -1.41
C HIS A 17 4.95 -21.45 -2.10
N ARG A 18 6.22 -21.57 -1.70
CA ARG A 18 7.39 -21.05 -2.40
C ARG A 18 8.51 -22.07 -2.25
N LEU A 19 8.77 -22.85 -3.31
CA LEU A 19 9.74 -23.97 -3.38
C LEU A 19 9.60 -25.04 -2.27
N PRO A 20 9.86 -26.33 -2.51
CA PRO A 20 9.69 -27.35 -1.47
C PRO A 20 10.73 -27.19 -0.34
N MET A 21 10.36 -26.47 0.72
CA MET A 21 11.15 -26.32 1.95
C MET A 21 11.10 -27.61 2.78
N GLY A 22 12.06 -28.51 2.58
CA GLY A 22 12.29 -29.64 3.49
C GLY A 22 13.00 -29.16 4.75
N ARG A 23 12.36 -29.22 5.93
CA ARG A 23 13.05 -29.03 7.22
C ARG A 23 13.87 -30.29 7.56
N PRO A 24 15.18 -30.20 7.83
CA PRO A 24 15.89 -31.28 8.48
C PRO A 24 15.66 -31.26 10.00
N THR A 25 15.64 -32.45 10.60
CA THR A 25 15.66 -32.63 12.06
C THR A 25 17.01 -32.20 12.64
N THR A 26 17.04 -31.82 13.91
CA THR A 26 18.19 -31.30 14.68
C THR A 26 19.46 -32.18 14.70
N SER A 27 19.48 -33.32 14.03
CA SER A 27 20.67 -34.15 13.81
C SER A 27 21.55 -33.70 12.63
N ASP A 28 21.07 -32.84 11.72
CA ASP A 28 21.81 -32.48 10.49
C ASP A 28 22.71 -31.24 10.61
N LEU A 29 22.72 -30.56 11.76
CA LEU A 29 23.64 -29.45 12.05
C LEU A 29 25.13 -29.88 12.14
N ALA A 30 25.41 -31.19 12.07
CA ALA A 30 26.75 -31.75 12.17
C ALA A 30 27.45 -32.03 10.82
N LEU A 31 26.78 -31.86 9.67
CA LEU A 31 27.39 -32.04 8.36
C LEU A 31 27.72 -30.68 7.73
N ARG A 32 28.80 -30.06 8.23
CA ARG A 32 29.47 -28.96 7.52
C ARG A 32 29.93 -29.44 6.14
N VAL A 33 29.46 -28.71 5.13
CA VAL A 33 29.80 -28.69 3.72
C VAL A 33 31.25 -29.14 3.44
N GLN A 34 31.41 -30.21 2.67
CA GLN A 34 32.60 -30.36 1.82
C GLN A 34 32.28 -29.72 0.47
N PRO A 35 32.89 -28.58 0.12
CA PRO A 35 32.70 -27.99 -1.20
C PRO A 35 33.47 -28.83 -2.21
N ARG A 36 32.77 -29.62 -3.03
CA ARG A 36 33.30 -29.92 -4.36
C ARG A 36 33.08 -28.66 -5.21
N PRO A 37 34.07 -28.19 -5.99
CA PRO A 37 33.88 -27.05 -6.89
C PRO A 37 32.92 -27.48 -7.99
N ALA A 38 31.64 -27.15 -7.84
CA ALA A 38 30.56 -27.60 -8.72
C ALA A 38 29.89 -26.39 -9.34
N ALA A 39 30.33 -26.06 -10.57
CA ALA A 39 29.76 -25.07 -11.48
C ALA A 39 29.69 -23.60 -11.00
N TYR A 40 30.04 -22.69 -11.90
CA TYR A 40 29.86 -21.25 -11.72
C TYR A 40 28.63 -20.79 -12.49
N LEU A 41 27.90 -19.86 -11.90
CA LEU A 41 26.89 -19.09 -12.60
C LEU A 41 27.52 -17.74 -12.97
N HIS A 42 27.33 -17.29 -14.20
CA HIS A 42 27.74 -15.97 -14.65
C HIS A 42 26.49 -15.14 -14.93
N SER A 43 26.27 -14.11 -14.12
CA SER A 43 25.22 -13.11 -14.30
C SER A 43 25.86 -11.72 -14.37
N PRO A 44 26.01 -11.14 -15.57
CA PRO A 44 26.49 -9.77 -15.69
C PRO A 44 25.36 -8.75 -15.44
N PHE A 45 24.12 -9.22 -15.37
CA PHE A 45 22.91 -8.42 -15.46
C PHE A 45 22.88 -7.27 -14.43
N ALA A 46 23.04 -7.56 -13.14
CA ALA A 46 22.90 -6.55 -12.09
C ALA A 46 23.95 -5.42 -12.20
N LEU A 47 25.21 -5.77 -12.48
CA LEU A 47 26.29 -4.79 -12.66
C LEU A 47 26.10 -3.98 -13.94
N GLU A 48 25.72 -4.62 -15.04
CA GLU A 48 25.44 -3.93 -16.31
C GLU A 48 24.31 -2.92 -16.17
N GLN A 49 23.22 -3.30 -15.48
CA GLN A 49 22.09 -2.40 -15.24
C GLN A 49 22.50 -1.21 -14.36
N LEU A 50 23.26 -1.44 -13.29
CA LEU A 50 23.74 -0.35 -12.43
C LEU A 50 24.73 0.57 -13.18
N THR A 51 25.56 0.01 -14.06
CA THR A 51 26.51 0.77 -14.89
C THR A 51 25.79 1.60 -15.96
N ALA A 52 24.76 1.04 -16.59
CA ALA A 52 23.89 1.77 -17.51
C ALA A 52 23.21 2.93 -16.78
N LEU A 53 22.65 2.68 -15.60
CA LEU A 53 22.07 3.72 -14.76
C LEU A 53 23.08 4.82 -14.43
N ALA A 54 24.30 4.46 -14.01
CA ALA A 54 25.37 5.43 -13.71
C ALA A 54 25.77 6.30 -14.91
N ARG A 55 25.64 5.78 -16.13
CA ARG A 55 25.92 6.49 -17.39
C ARG A 55 24.80 7.45 -17.76
N ASP A 56 23.56 7.03 -17.53
CA ASP A 56 22.37 7.75 -17.98
C ASP A 56 21.93 8.84 -16.99
N CYS A 57 22.47 8.86 -15.77
CA CYS A 57 22.21 9.90 -14.77
C CYS A 57 23.46 10.71 -14.40
N LEU A 58 23.24 11.94 -13.93
CA LEU A 58 24.27 12.82 -13.36
C LEU A 58 24.72 12.31 -11.99
N GLU A 59 25.89 12.76 -11.52
CA GLU A 59 26.43 12.33 -10.22
C GLU A 59 25.48 12.60 -9.03
N PRO A 60 24.86 13.79 -8.89
CA PRO A 60 23.88 14.02 -7.84
C PRO A 60 22.67 13.09 -7.96
N GLU A 61 22.15 12.87 -9.17
CA GLU A 61 21.01 11.98 -9.42
C GLU A 61 21.33 10.53 -9.00
N PHE A 62 22.52 10.05 -9.32
CA PHE A 62 23.00 8.73 -8.92
C PHE A 62 23.07 8.58 -7.39
N VAL A 63 23.60 9.59 -6.70
CA VAL A 63 23.66 9.60 -5.23
C VAL A 63 22.25 9.58 -4.63
N MET A 64 21.34 10.36 -5.18
CA MET A 64 19.95 10.45 -4.72
C MET A 64 19.17 9.15 -4.90
N LEU A 65 19.52 8.37 -5.91
CA LEU A 65 18.89 7.08 -6.17
C LEU A 65 19.35 5.99 -5.19
N LEU A 66 20.63 5.99 -4.79
CA LEU A 66 21.22 4.91 -3.98
C LEU A 66 21.31 5.22 -2.48
N ALA A 67 21.39 6.47 -2.06
CA ALA A 67 21.46 6.82 -0.63
C ALA A 67 20.24 6.35 0.19
N PRO A 68 18.99 6.44 -0.32
CA PRO A 68 17.82 5.88 0.38
C PRO A 68 17.75 4.36 0.37
N VAL A 69 18.70 3.66 -0.25
CA VAL A 69 18.80 2.19 -0.22
C VAL A 69 19.85 1.76 0.80
N PHE A 70 21.05 2.34 0.70
CA PHE A 70 22.22 1.90 1.48
C PHE A 70 22.48 2.73 2.74
N GLY A 71 21.72 3.80 2.95
CA GLY A 71 21.75 4.59 4.17
C GLY A 71 22.21 6.04 3.97
N LEU A 72 21.61 6.94 4.74
CA LEU A 72 21.94 8.37 4.76
C LEU A 72 23.11 8.68 5.69
N ASP A 73 23.64 7.65 6.37
CA ASP A 73 24.83 7.69 7.21
C ASP A 73 26.13 7.75 6.39
N LEU A 74 26.10 7.25 5.15
CA LEU A 74 27.22 7.32 4.22
C LEU A 74 27.35 8.71 3.61
N SER A 75 28.59 9.22 3.49
CA SER A 75 28.82 10.50 2.82
C SER A 75 28.43 10.42 1.33
N PRO A 76 27.86 11.49 0.74
CA PRO A 76 27.56 11.56 -0.70
C PRO A 76 28.75 11.24 -1.60
N GLN A 77 29.97 11.54 -1.14
CA GLN A 77 31.22 11.25 -1.85
C GLN A 77 31.48 9.74 -2.02
N VAL A 78 30.90 8.89 -1.16
CA VAL A 78 30.98 7.43 -1.28
C VAL A 78 30.22 6.97 -2.52
N TYR A 79 29.00 7.47 -2.73
CA TYR A 79 28.20 7.17 -3.92
C TYR A 79 28.78 7.78 -5.20
N ALA A 80 29.36 8.97 -5.13
CA ALA A 80 30.09 9.56 -6.25
C ALA A 80 31.29 8.70 -6.67
N ARG A 81 32.03 8.15 -5.69
CA ARG A 81 33.12 7.19 -5.94
C ARG A 81 32.61 5.88 -6.54
N LEU A 82 31.47 5.37 -6.09
CA LEU A 82 30.81 4.20 -6.70
C LEU A 82 30.50 4.48 -8.18
N ARG A 83 29.88 5.63 -8.48
CA ARG A 83 29.59 6.04 -9.87
C ARG A 83 30.85 6.10 -10.72
N ALA A 84 31.91 6.73 -10.21
CA ALA A 84 33.18 6.82 -10.90
C ALA A 84 33.79 5.43 -11.15
N ALA A 85 33.72 4.52 -10.17
CA ALA A 85 34.22 3.16 -10.30
C ALA A 85 33.44 2.37 -11.37
N LEU A 86 32.12 2.52 -11.44
CA LEU A 86 31.26 1.90 -12.47
C LEU A 86 31.60 2.43 -13.87
N LEU A 87 31.68 3.75 -14.04
CA LEU A 87 31.98 4.37 -15.34
C LEU A 87 33.40 4.09 -15.84
N GLN A 88 34.33 3.77 -14.92
CA GLN A 88 35.71 3.41 -15.22
C GLN A 88 35.93 1.89 -15.25
N GLU A 89 34.85 1.09 -15.16
CA GLU A 89 34.88 -0.37 -15.18
C GLU A 89 35.81 -0.97 -14.10
N ARG A 90 35.93 -0.30 -12.95
CA ARG A 90 36.77 -0.73 -11.82
C ARG A 90 36.02 -1.59 -10.80
N LEU A 91 34.70 -1.68 -10.90
CA LEU A 91 33.89 -2.55 -10.07
C LEU A 91 33.70 -3.90 -10.78
N ALA A 92 34.07 -5.00 -10.12
CA ALA A 92 33.89 -6.35 -10.65
C ALA A 92 32.53 -6.93 -10.24
N SER A 93 31.93 -7.76 -11.10
CA SER A 93 30.76 -8.55 -10.68
C SER A 93 31.16 -9.53 -9.58
N PRO A 94 30.32 -9.73 -8.55
CA PRO A 94 30.59 -10.74 -7.55
C PRO A 94 30.56 -12.14 -8.19
N ALA A 95 31.42 -13.03 -7.71
CA ALA A 95 31.41 -14.42 -8.16
C ALA A 95 30.09 -15.09 -7.74
N CYS A 96 29.43 -15.82 -8.65
CA CYS A 96 28.26 -16.62 -8.29
C CYS A 96 28.64 -18.11 -8.33
N GLN A 97 28.61 -18.75 -7.18
CA GLN A 97 28.94 -20.17 -7.01
C GLN A 97 27.68 -20.99 -6.82
N ILE A 98 27.55 -22.11 -7.54
CA ILE A 98 26.43 -23.03 -7.35
C ILE A 98 26.75 -23.96 -6.18
N VAL A 99 25.81 -24.08 -5.24
CA VAL A 99 25.94 -24.91 -4.04
C VAL A 99 24.81 -25.92 -3.94
N GLN A 100 25.11 -27.13 -3.46
CA GLN A 100 24.14 -28.23 -3.45
C GLN A 100 23.06 -28.07 -2.37
N ASN A 101 23.40 -27.51 -1.22
CA ASN A 101 22.51 -27.44 -0.05
C ASN A 101 22.54 -26.06 0.59
N GLY A 102 21.39 -25.56 1.02
CA GLY A 102 21.24 -24.44 1.95
C GLY A 102 19.78 -24.13 2.24
N PHE A 103 19.55 -23.12 3.08
CA PHE A 103 18.24 -22.85 3.66
C PHE A 103 17.41 -21.88 2.81
N TYR A 104 18.06 -21.06 2.00
CA TYR A 104 17.43 -20.07 1.12
C TYR A 104 17.77 -20.34 -0.36
N PRO A 105 17.07 -19.72 -1.33
CA PRO A 105 17.38 -19.86 -2.75
C PRO A 105 18.77 -19.33 -3.15
N ALA A 106 19.26 -18.30 -2.45
CA ALA A 106 20.64 -17.82 -2.52
C ALA A 106 21.07 -17.17 -1.20
N GLU A 107 22.38 -17.01 -1.01
CA GLU A 107 22.98 -16.34 0.14
C GLU A 107 24.24 -15.56 -0.29
N TYR A 108 24.43 -14.32 0.19
CA TYR A 108 25.67 -13.56 0.01
C TYR A 108 26.67 -13.79 1.16
N ASP A 109 27.89 -14.18 0.82
CA ASP A 109 29.01 -14.27 1.77
C ASP A 109 29.88 -12.99 1.73
N PRO A 110 29.85 -12.14 2.78
CA PRO A 110 30.63 -10.91 2.82
C PRO A 110 32.14 -11.14 2.97
N GLN A 111 32.59 -12.31 3.47
CA GLN A 111 34.02 -12.60 3.64
C GLN A 111 34.68 -12.93 2.31
N THR A 112 34.00 -13.71 1.47
CA THR A 112 34.50 -14.14 0.16
C THR A 112 33.94 -13.30 -1.00
N ARG A 113 33.05 -12.34 -0.72
CA ARG A 113 32.35 -11.50 -1.70
C ARG A 113 31.67 -12.33 -2.81
N THR A 114 31.11 -13.48 -2.43
CA THR A 114 30.56 -14.48 -3.35
C THR A 114 29.06 -14.67 -3.10
N LEU A 115 28.28 -14.76 -4.18
CA LEU A 115 26.87 -15.15 -4.16
C LEU A 115 26.77 -16.67 -4.25
N LEU A 116 26.19 -17.31 -3.25
CA LEU A 116 25.95 -18.74 -3.21
C LEU A 116 24.54 -18.98 -3.75
N ILE A 117 24.43 -19.58 -4.94
CA ILE A 117 23.14 -19.90 -5.57
C ILE A 117 22.84 -21.38 -5.35
N HIS A 118 21.69 -21.70 -4.76
CA HIS A 118 21.34 -23.09 -4.49
C HIS A 118 20.84 -23.80 -5.74
N LEU A 119 21.37 -25.00 -5.98
CA LEU A 119 21.03 -25.79 -7.17
C LEU A 119 19.52 -26.04 -7.31
N ALA A 120 18.81 -26.26 -6.21
CA ALA A 120 17.36 -26.46 -6.20
C ALA A 120 16.58 -25.27 -6.78
N ALA A 121 17.07 -24.04 -6.61
CA ALA A 121 16.46 -22.86 -7.21
C ALA A 121 16.60 -22.89 -8.74
N LEU A 122 17.80 -23.21 -9.24
CA LEU A 122 18.07 -23.33 -10.68
C LEU A 122 17.27 -24.46 -11.32
N GLU A 123 17.15 -25.61 -10.64
CA GLU A 123 16.31 -26.73 -11.11
C GLU A 123 14.83 -26.37 -11.18
N HIS A 124 14.32 -25.59 -10.21
CA HIS A 124 12.95 -25.10 -10.24
C HIS A 124 12.68 -24.15 -11.39
N ILE A 125 13.58 -23.20 -11.63
CA ILE A 125 13.48 -22.25 -12.75
C ILE A 125 13.54 -22.99 -14.08
N ARG A 126 14.41 -24.02 -14.19
CA ARG A 126 14.47 -24.87 -15.38
C ARG A 126 13.17 -25.63 -15.63
N ALA A 127 12.51 -26.10 -14.57
CA ALA A 127 11.20 -26.75 -14.67
C ALA A 127 10.05 -25.75 -14.94
N ASN A 128 10.23 -24.46 -14.63
CA ASN A 128 9.23 -23.41 -14.75
C ASN A 128 9.83 -22.14 -15.36
N PRO A 129 10.11 -22.10 -16.68
CA PRO A 129 10.76 -20.95 -17.33
C PRO A 129 10.04 -19.61 -17.12
N GLN A 130 8.71 -19.64 -16.96
CA GLN A 130 7.87 -18.49 -16.64
C GLN A 130 8.18 -17.84 -15.27
N ARG A 131 8.93 -18.54 -14.39
CA ARG A 131 9.38 -18.06 -13.07
C ARG A 131 10.80 -17.52 -13.07
N THR A 132 11.41 -17.30 -14.23
CA THR A 132 12.77 -16.72 -14.33
C THR A 132 12.89 -15.34 -13.64
N TRP A 133 11.78 -14.60 -13.48
CA TRP A 133 11.75 -13.37 -12.71
C TRP A 133 12.10 -13.56 -11.22
N GLU A 134 11.83 -14.73 -10.63
CA GLU A 134 12.21 -15.05 -9.24
C GLU A 134 13.74 -15.11 -9.10
N LEU A 135 14.45 -15.61 -10.12
CA LEU A 135 15.91 -15.60 -10.13
C LEU A 135 16.46 -14.18 -10.23
N LEU A 136 15.82 -13.32 -11.03
CA LEU A 136 16.20 -11.93 -11.15
C LEU A 136 16.07 -11.20 -9.81
N GLU A 137 14.96 -11.40 -9.10
CA GLU A 137 14.73 -10.86 -7.76
C GLU A 137 15.84 -11.28 -6.78
N ILE A 138 16.13 -12.57 -6.72
CA ILE A 138 17.18 -13.14 -5.87
C ILE A 138 18.54 -12.52 -6.21
N LEU A 139 18.91 -12.46 -7.49
CA LEU A 139 20.20 -11.92 -7.91
C LEU A 139 20.33 -10.43 -7.59
N LEU A 140 19.27 -9.64 -7.76
CA LEU A 140 19.26 -8.22 -7.38
C LEU A 140 19.35 -8.06 -5.86
N HIS A 141 18.62 -8.87 -5.09
CA HIS A 141 18.66 -8.85 -3.63
C HIS A 141 20.07 -9.07 -3.11
N GLU A 142 20.72 -10.18 -3.52
CA GLU A 142 22.07 -10.50 -3.06
C GLU A 142 23.12 -9.52 -3.61
N PHE A 143 22.92 -8.98 -4.82
CA PHE A 143 23.77 -7.92 -5.35
C PHE A 143 23.68 -6.62 -4.53
N GLY A 144 22.50 -6.31 -3.97
CA GLY A 144 22.34 -5.22 -3.01
C GLY A 144 23.23 -5.42 -1.78
N HIS A 145 23.26 -6.61 -1.18
CA HIS A 145 24.16 -6.91 -0.06
C HIS A 145 25.63 -6.79 -0.43
N TYR A 146 26.00 -7.19 -1.65
CA TYR A 146 27.35 -6.97 -2.19
C TYR A 146 27.70 -5.48 -2.28
N LEU A 147 26.82 -4.67 -2.86
CA LEU A 147 27.04 -3.23 -3.01
C LEU A 147 27.13 -2.50 -1.67
N ASP A 148 26.30 -2.87 -0.69
CA ASP A 148 26.38 -2.32 0.65
C ASP A 148 27.77 -2.54 1.26
N THR A 149 28.31 -3.75 1.09
CA THR A 149 29.66 -4.09 1.55
C THR A 149 30.72 -3.28 0.80
N VAL A 150 30.60 -3.12 -0.51
CA VAL A 150 31.50 -2.27 -1.31
C VAL A 150 31.46 -0.81 -0.84
N LEU A 151 30.27 -0.27 -0.62
CA LEU A 151 30.07 1.11 -0.19
C LEU A 151 30.70 1.36 1.19
N ARG A 152 30.44 0.48 2.15
CA ARG A 152 30.84 0.64 3.56
C ARG A 152 32.29 0.27 3.84
N GLU A 153 32.79 -0.76 3.16
CA GLU A 153 34.12 -1.32 3.44
C GLU A 153 35.19 -0.82 2.45
N ASP A 154 34.83 -0.66 1.18
CA ASP A 154 35.81 -0.41 0.11
C ASP A 154 35.84 1.07 -0.32
N LEU A 155 34.70 1.77 -0.24
CA LEU A 155 34.55 3.14 -0.71
C LEU A 155 34.36 4.19 0.40
N ALA A 156 34.02 3.82 1.63
CA ALA A 156 33.84 4.77 2.73
C ALA A 156 35.18 5.12 3.42
N GLU A 157 35.37 6.39 3.76
CA GLU A 157 36.54 6.89 4.49
C GLU A 157 36.10 7.88 5.59
N PRO A 158 36.28 7.56 6.89
CA PRO A 158 36.74 6.28 7.44
C PRO A 158 35.71 5.15 7.24
N PHE A 159 36.17 3.91 7.39
CA PHE A 159 35.34 2.71 7.38
C PHE A 159 34.10 2.86 8.29
N VAL A 160 32.93 2.52 7.77
CA VAL A 160 31.67 2.52 8.52
C VAL A 160 31.28 1.06 8.76
N ARG A 161 31.24 0.63 10.03
CA ARG A 161 30.78 -0.73 10.36
C ARG A 161 29.33 -0.90 9.90
N ARG A 162 29.02 -2.09 9.37
CA ARG A 162 27.65 -2.52 9.11
C ARG A 162 26.81 -2.40 10.39
N ASP A 163 25.74 -1.63 10.32
CA ASP A 163 24.61 -1.82 11.24
C ASP A 163 23.86 -3.08 10.80
N ALA A 164 23.28 -3.79 11.76
CA ALA A 164 22.70 -5.11 11.55
C ALA A 164 21.32 -5.09 10.85
N SER A 165 21.05 -4.15 9.95
CA SER A 165 19.91 -4.27 9.04
C SER A 165 20.28 -5.22 7.91
N GLY A 166 19.41 -6.18 7.62
CA GLY A 166 19.56 -7.16 6.53
C GLY A 166 18.62 -6.87 5.37
N GLU A 167 18.22 -5.61 5.21
CA GLU A 167 17.10 -5.19 4.33
C GLU A 167 17.57 -4.38 3.11
N GLU A 168 18.87 -4.06 3.00
CA GLU A 168 19.44 -3.28 1.89
C GLU A 168 19.27 -4.01 0.55
N GLY A 169 19.36 -5.35 0.56
CA GLY A 169 19.11 -6.19 -0.60
C GLY A 169 17.69 -6.03 -1.17
N VAL A 170 16.67 -6.07 -0.30
CA VAL A 170 15.26 -5.86 -0.69
C VAL A 170 15.08 -4.45 -1.25
N ARG A 171 15.53 -3.45 -0.50
CA ARG A 171 15.41 -2.02 -0.89
C ARG A 171 16.10 -1.75 -2.22
N TYR A 172 17.23 -2.40 -2.48
CA TYR A 172 17.95 -2.26 -3.74
C TYR A 172 17.21 -2.88 -4.92
N ALA A 173 16.72 -4.11 -4.75
CA ALA A 173 15.94 -4.80 -5.77
C ALA A 173 14.67 -4.02 -6.14
N GLU A 174 13.92 -3.53 -5.14
CA GLU A 174 12.76 -2.65 -5.36
C GLU A 174 13.15 -1.34 -6.07
N ARG A 175 14.25 -0.72 -5.63
CA ARG A 175 14.73 0.54 -6.20
C ARG A 175 15.01 0.39 -7.68
N LEU A 176 15.79 -0.62 -8.05
CA LEU A 176 16.11 -0.87 -9.45
C LEU A 176 14.88 -1.27 -10.25
N ALA A 177 13.95 -2.01 -9.66
CA ALA A 177 12.69 -2.33 -10.30
C ALA A 177 11.84 -1.08 -10.58
N SER A 178 11.84 -0.10 -9.67
CA SER A 178 11.10 1.16 -9.79
C SER A 178 11.68 2.15 -10.80
N ALA A 179 13.00 2.12 -11.03
CA ALA A 179 13.67 3.00 -11.99
C ALA A 179 13.22 2.72 -13.44
N GLY A 180 12.73 1.51 -13.71
CA GLY A 180 12.24 1.06 -15.01
C GLY A 180 13.37 0.81 -16.01
N TRP A 181 13.37 -0.35 -16.66
CA TRP A 181 14.30 -0.66 -17.74
C TRP A 181 13.57 -0.69 -19.07
N ASN A 182 14.06 0.09 -20.03
CA ASN A 182 13.47 0.18 -21.36
C ASN A 182 14.21 -0.73 -22.35
N THR A 183 14.26 -2.03 -22.06
CA THR A 183 14.72 -3.05 -23.01
C THR A 183 13.51 -3.70 -23.66
N GLN A 184 13.39 -3.56 -24.98
CA GLN A 184 12.30 -4.17 -25.77
C GLN A 184 12.58 -5.64 -26.14
N GLN A 185 13.70 -6.21 -25.67
CA GLN A 185 14.12 -7.57 -26.00
C GLN A 185 14.44 -8.38 -24.74
N PRO A 186 14.14 -9.69 -24.72
CA PRO A 186 14.53 -10.57 -23.64
C PRO A 186 16.04 -10.51 -23.43
N THR A 187 16.45 -10.21 -22.19
CA THR A 187 17.85 -9.98 -21.82
C THR A 187 18.43 -11.23 -21.17
N LEU A 188 19.69 -11.56 -21.46
CA LEU A 188 20.38 -12.66 -20.81
C LEU A 188 20.53 -12.35 -19.32
N LEU A 189 19.87 -13.14 -18.47
CA LEU A 189 19.94 -13.01 -17.02
C LEU A 189 21.15 -13.73 -16.47
N ALA A 190 21.33 -15.00 -16.84
CA ALA A 190 22.40 -15.82 -16.32
C ALA A 190 22.78 -16.95 -17.29
N ARG A 191 24.06 -17.34 -17.24
CA ARG A 191 24.59 -18.55 -17.90
C ARG A 191 25.25 -19.44 -16.86
N TYR A 192 24.95 -20.74 -16.87
CA TYR A 192 25.62 -21.71 -16.01
C TYR A 192 25.79 -23.06 -16.70
N THR A 193 26.72 -23.87 -16.20
CA THR A 193 26.87 -25.27 -16.64
C THR A 193 26.12 -26.17 -15.68
N ASP A 194 25.20 -26.98 -16.20
CA ASP A 194 24.41 -27.89 -15.38
C ASP A 194 25.17 -29.16 -14.98
N LEU A 195 24.52 -30.03 -14.20
CA LEU A 195 25.11 -31.29 -13.73
C LEU A 195 25.39 -32.29 -14.87
N GLN A 196 24.79 -32.10 -16.04
CA GLN A 196 25.00 -32.90 -17.24
C GLN A 196 26.14 -32.35 -18.11
N GLY A 197 26.70 -31.19 -17.77
CA GLY A 197 27.76 -30.53 -18.53
C GLY A 197 27.26 -29.66 -19.68
N GLU A 198 25.94 -29.43 -19.77
CA GLU A 198 25.35 -28.56 -20.78
C GLU A 198 25.35 -27.10 -20.31
N THR A 199 25.55 -26.18 -21.26
CA THR A 199 25.48 -24.74 -20.98
C THR A 199 24.02 -24.30 -21.07
N VAL A 200 23.48 -23.79 -19.96
CA VAL A 200 22.13 -23.28 -19.84
C VAL A 200 22.17 -21.75 -19.84
N GLU A 201 21.34 -21.13 -20.68
CA GLU A 201 21.15 -19.69 -20.73
C GLU A 201 19.72 -19.35 -20.32
N LEU A 202 19.58 -18.44 -19.36
CA LEU A 202 18.30 -17.98 -18.85
C LEU A 202 18.05 -16.55 -19.32
N TYR A 203 16.90 -16.33 -19.94
CA TYR A 203 16.49 -15.03 -20.46
C TYR A 203 15.30 -14.49 -19.67
N VAL A 204 15.26 -13.17 -19.48
CA VAL A 204 14.18 -12.50 -18.77
C VAL A 204 13.62 -11.34 -19.59
N GLU A 205 12.29 -11.25 -19.64
CA GLU A 205 11.56 -10.06 -20.08
C GLU A 205 11.61 -9.03 -18.95
N ALA A 206 12.73 -8.28 -18.89
CA ALA A 206 13.09 -7.45 -17.75
C ALA A 206 11.99 -6.46 -17.31
N PRO A 207 11.26 -5.76 -18.21
CA PRO A 207 10.17 -4.86 -17.80
C PRO A 207 8.99 -5.60 -17.13
N ALA A 208 8.65 -6.81 -17.61
CA ALA A 208 7.58 -7.61 -17.05
C ALA A 208 7.98 -8.23 -15.71
N ALA A 209 9.23 -8.72 -15.62
CA ALA A 209 9.79 -9.28 -14.40
C ALA A 209 9.91 -8.24 -13.29
N LEU A 210 10.41 -7.03 -13.59
CA LEU A 210 10.49 -5.96 -12.60
C LEU A 210 9.13 -5.51 -12.07
N ARG A 211 8.12 -5.39 -12.93
CA ARG A 211 6.75 -5.09 -12.50
C ARG A 211 6.22 -6.16 -11.52
N ARG A 212 6.56 -7.42 -11.77
CA ARG A 212 6.20 -8.54 -10.90
C ARG A 212 6.95 -8.50 -9.56
N ILE A 213 8.25 -8.20 -9.56
CA ILE A 213 9.04 -7.98 -8.34
C ILE A 213 8.45 -6.83 -7.50
N LEU A 214 8.09 -5.71 -8.14
CA LEU A 214 7.45 -4.60 -7.44
C LEU A 214 6.12 -5.01 -6.81
N ARG A 215 5.34 -5.87 -7.46
CA ARG A 215 4.10 -6.42 -6.90
C ARG A 215 4.37 -7.34 -5.71
N ASP A 216 5.38 -8.20 -5.80
CA ASP A 216 5.75 -9.23 -4.79
C ASP A 216 6.51 -8.69 -3.56
N HIS A 217 7.17 -7.53 -3.67
CA HIS A 217 7.79 -6.85 -2.53
C HIS A 217 6.87 -5.83 -1.86
N ARG A 218 5.96 -5.14 -2.59
CA ARG A 218 4.98 -4.21 -2.00
C ARG A 218 3.98 -4.90 -1.07
N SER A 219 3.69 -6.14 -1.42
CA SER A 219 2.98 -7.12 -0.62
C SER A 219 3.61 -7.32 0.79
N LEU A 220 4.94 -7.13 0.97
CA LEU A 220 5.65 -7.31 2.25
C LEU A 220 5.74 -6.06 3.14
N GLY A 221 5.15 -4.92 2.72
CA GLY A 221 5.03 -3.68 3.49
C GLY A 221 5.97 -3.49 4.68
N MET A 222 7.16 -2.89 4.42
CA MET A 222 8.10 -2.27 5.35
C MET A 222 7.57 -2.05 6.78
N LEU A 223 7.75 -3.05 7.64
CA LEU A 223 7.91 -2.83 9.07
C LEU A 223 9.41 -2.65 9.32
N PRO A 224 9.86 -1.70 10.15
CA PRO A 224 11.24 -1.67 10.58
C PRO A 224 11.56 -3.03 11.22
N SER A 225 12.53 -3.78 10.69
CA SER A 225 13.01 -5.02 11.32
C SER A 225 13.76 -4.71 12.63
N GLY A 226 13.00 -4.36 13.65
CA GLY A 226 13.37 -4.37 15.06
C GLY A 226 12.46 -5.26 15.90
N THR A 227 11.37 -5.80 15.33
CA THR A 227 10.44 -6.68 16.04
C THR A 227 9.92 -7.76 15.11
N LEU A 228 10.52 -8.95 15.20
CA LEU A 228 9.91 -10.22 14.81
C LEU A 228 8.66 -10.48 15.70
N HIS A 229 7.58 -9.75 15.43
CA HIS A 229 6.26 -10.04 15.93
C HIS A 229 5.25 -9.95 14.79
N ARG A 230 5.00 -11.14 14.23
CA ARG A 230 3.70 -11.71 13.82
C ARG A 230 2.88 -10.91 12.80
N HIS A 231 2.63 -11.56 11.65
CA HIS A 231 1.58 -11.27 10.66
C HIS A 231 0.39 -10.52 11.26
N ARG A 232 0.14 -9.29 10.79
CA ARG A 232 -1.03 -8.49 11.11
C ARG A 232 -1.87 -8.37 9.84
N GLU A 233 -2.96 -9.13 9.79
CA GLU A 233 -3.93 -9.12 8.70
C GLU A 233 -4.75 -7.80 8.76
N ARG A 234 -5.28 -7.29 7.65
CA ARG A 234 -6.21 -6.15 7.63
C ARG A 234 -7.36 -6.46 6.65
N PHE A 235 -8.59 -6.09 7.00
CA PHE A 235 -9.72 -6.05 6.06
C PHE A 235 -9.56 -4.91 5.07
N GLU A 236 -9.00 -3.76 5.48
CA GLU A 236 -8.75 -2.60 4.61
C GLU A 236 -7.90 -2.94 3.37
N ALA A 237 -8.03 -2.11 2.33
CA ALA A 237 -7.26 -2.08 1.10
C ALA A 237 -5.74 -1.83 1.28
N THR A 238 -5.05 -2.73 1.97
CA THR A 238 -3.58 -2.79 2.01
C THR A 238 -3.07 -4.17 1.63
N ASP A 239 -2.21 -4.11 0.61
CA ASP A 239 -1.30 -5.10 0.03
C ASP A 239 -1.19 -6.50 0.64
N HIS A 240 -1.20 -7.48 -0.28
CA HIS A 240 -1.11 -8.92 -0.07
C HIS A 240 0.07 -9.34 0.82
N HIS A 241 -0.07 -10.12 1.88
CA HIS A 241 0.81 -11.28 2.10
C HIS A 241 0.27 -12.14 3.22
N ASP A 242 0.20 -13.44 2.95
CA ASP A 242 -0.11 -14.55 3.85
C ASP A 242 -1.35 -14.40 4.76
N GLY A 243 -2.23 -13.44 4.50
CA GLY A 243 -3.43 -13.19 5.30
C GLY A 243 -4.60 -14.05 4.86
N HIS A 244 -5.25 -14.74 5.79
CA HIS A 244 -6.32 -15.64 5.47
C HIS A 244 -7.64 -14.93 5.06
N PHE A 245 -7.77 -13.60 5.20
CA PHE A 245 -9.10 -12.96 5.30
C PHE A 245 -9.22 -11.44 4.90
N SER A 246 -8.56 -10.94 3.84
CA SER A 246 -8.79 -9.57 3.31
C SER A 246 -9.88 -9.52 2.23
N HIS A 247 -10.46 -8.34 1.93
CA HIS A 247 -11.44 -8.15 0.82
C HIS A 247 -10.96 -8.86 -0.45
N GLN A 248 -9.75 -8.52 -0.91
CA GLN A 248 -9.12 -9.09 -2.12
C GLN A 248 -9.08 -10.62 -2.17
N ARG A 249 -9.01 -11.30 -1.01
CA ARG A 249 -9.07 -12.76 -0.92
C ARG A 249 -10.50 -13.30 -0.90
N LEU A 250 -11.46 -12.59 -0.32
CA LEU A 250 -12.88 -12.93 -0.48
C LEU A 250 -13.22 -12.97 -1.97
N GLU A 251 -12.73 -12.02 -2.77
CA GLU A 251 -12.94 -12.08 -4.22
C GLU A 251 -12.12 -13.17 -4.91
N GLN A 252 -11.04 -13.71 -4.32
CA GLN A 252 -10.34 -14.87 -4.87
C GLN A 252 -11.27 -16.09 -4.99
N GLY A 253 -12.24 -16.21 -4.08
CA GLY A 253 -13.29 -17.21 -4.15
C GLY A 253 -14.11 -17.13 -5.45
N LEU A 254 -14.30 -15.93 -6.01
CA LEU A 254 -15.08 -15.72 -7.25
C LEU A 254 -14.49 -16.48 -8.45
N LEU A 255 -13.17 -16.69 -8.49
CA LEU A 255 -12.55 -17.48 -9.56
C LEU A 255 -13.07 -18.92 -9.57
N THR A 256 -13.36 -19.49 -8.39
CA THR A 256 -13.90 -20.84 -8.28
C THR A 256 -15.34 -20.95 -8.79
N LEU A 257 -16.07 -19.83 -8.83
CA LEU A 257 -17.43 -19.75 -9.37
C LEU A 257 -17.45 -19.53 -10.89
N GLY A 258 -16.31 -19.21 -11.51
CA GLY A 258 -16.20 -18.99 -12.97
C GLY A 258 -16.11 -17.52 -13.39
N PHE A 259 -15.74 -16.63 -12.47
CA PHE A 259 -15.24 -15.30 -12.82
C PHE A 259 -13.82 -15.41 -13.38
N SER A 260 -13.50 -14.60 -14.38
CA SER A 260 -12.12 -14.43 -14.87
C SER A 260 -11.33 -13.51 -13.92
N GLU A 261 -10.00 -13.54 -14.01
CA GLU A 261 -9.14 -12.64 -13.22
C GLU A 261 -9.49 -11.16 -13.44
N MET A 262 -9.75 -10.75 -14.68
CA MET A 262 -10.13 -9.37 -14.99
C MET A 262 -11.48 -8.96 -14.41
N GLU A 263 -12.45 -9.89 -14.34
CA GLU A 263 -13.75 -9.62 -13.72
C GLU A 263 -13.62 -9.53 -12.21
N ARG A 264 -12.83 -10.43 -11.60
CA ARG A 264 -12.51 -10.39 -10.17
C ARG A 264 -11.89 -9.05 -9.78
N GLU A 265 -10.92 -8.56 -10.55
CA GLU A 265 -10.27 -7.28 -10.26
C GLU A 265 -11.23 -6.10 -10.42
N GLN A 266 -12.19 -6.16 -11.34
CA GLN A 266 -13.24 -5.12 -11.45
C GLN A 266 -14.20 -5.15 -10.26
N VAL A 267 -14.63 -6.34 -9.82
CA VAL A 267 -15.42 -6.46 -8.58
C VAL A 267 -14.64 -5.90 -7.39
N TYR A 268 -13.37 -6.29 -7.25
CA TYR A 268 -12.51 -5.75 -6.20
C TYR A 268 -12.29 -4.23 -6.34
N PHE A 269 -12.17 -3.68 -7.56
CA PHE A 269 -12.07 -2.23 -7.77
C PHE A 269 -13.33 -1.51 -7.29
N GLY A 270 -14.52 -2.06 -7.52
CA GLY A 270 -15.78 -1.52 -7.01
C GLY A 270 -15.84 -1.48 -5.47
N ASN A 271 -15.39 -2.56 -4.83
CA ASN A 271 -15.26 -2.67 -3.37
C ASN A 271 -14.24 -1.64 -2.83
N TRP A 272 -13.03 -1.65 -3.39
CA TRP A 272 -11.94 -0.72 -3.08
C TRP A 272 -12.34 0.75 -3.20
N LEU A 273 -13.18 1.11 -4.18
CA LEU A 273 -13.69 2.48 -4.30
C LEU A 273 -14.58 2.90 -3.12
N ARG A 274 -15.25 1.96 -2.42
CA ARG A 274 -16.03 2.28 -1.22
C ARG A 274 -15.11 2.56 -0.04
N ASP A 275 -14.11 1.71 0.21
CA ASP A 275 -13.06 1.97 1.21
C ASP A 275 -12.47 3.38 1.05
N TYR A 276 -12.06 3.73 -0.17
CA TYR A 276 -11.44 5.02 -0.45
C TYR A 276 -12.45 6.18 -0.54
N SER A 277 -13.77 5.95 -0.57
CA SER A 277 -14.74 7.04 -0.48
C SER A 277 -14.75 7.70 0.90
N GLN A 278 -14.28 7.00 1.94
CA GLN A 278 -14.06 7.53 3.29
C GLN A 278 -13.07 8.71 3.33
N LEU A 279 -12.20 8.85 2.31
CA LEU A 279 -11.34 10.04 2.13
C LEU A 279 -12.14 11.33 1.98
N LEU A 280 -13.33 11.21 1.40
CA LEU A 280 -14.19 12.32 1.08
C LEU A 280 -15.20 12.52 2.20
N ASP A 281 -14.72 12.62 3.44
CA ASP A 281 -15.52 12.95 4.62
C ASP A 281 -15.87 14.46 4.63
N PRO A 282 -17.07 14.87 5.10
CA PRO A 282 -17.46 16.28 5.17
C PRO A 282 -16.45 17.17 5.91
N LYS A 283 -15.71 16.62 6.89
CA LYS A 283 -14.71 17.36 7.68
C LYS A 283 -13.43 17.64 6.90
N LEU A 284 -13.16 16.91 5.81
CA LEU A 284 -11.99 17.07 4.96
C LEU A 284 -12.32 17.74 3.62
N VAL A 285 -13.55 17.59 3.13
CA VAL A 285 -13.95 18.16 1.84
C VAL A 285 -14.16 19.67 1.94
N ARG A 286 -13.48 20.42 1.08
CA ARG A 286 -13.64 21.86 0.89
C ARG A 286 -14.82 22.12 -0.04
N GLY A 287 -15.79 22.92 0.43
CA GLY A 287 -16.90 23.38 -0.41
C GLY A 287 -16.42 24.25 -1.59
N PRO A 288 -17.11 24.23 -2.75
CA PRO A 288 -16.64 24.86 -3.98
C PRO A 288 -16.48 26.39 -3.87
N ARG A 289 -17.22 27.03 -2.95
CA ARG A 289 -17.15 28.47 -2.68
C ARG A 289 -16.25 28.84 -1.50
N MET A 290 -15.66 27.85 -0.82
CA MET A 290 -14.77 28.08 0.31
C MET A 290 -13.36 28.40 -0.16
N ALA A 291 -12.69 29.32 0.56
CA ALA A 291 -11.28 29.57 0.36
C ALA A 291 -10.45 28.30 0.60
N LYS A 292 -9.35 28.17 -0.13
CA LYS A 292 -8.37 27.09 0.09
C LYS A 292 -7.87 27.12 1.53
N ALA A 293 -7.81 25.95 2.15
CA ALA A 293 -7.42 25.78 3.54
C ALA A 293 -6.54 24.53 3.73
N PHE A 294 -5.69 24.21 2.75
CA PHE A 294 -4.68 23.17 2.90
C PHE A 294 -3.82 23.44 4.16
N PRO A 295 -3.52 22.41 4.98
CA PRO A 295 -3.81 20.98 4.81
C PRO A 295 -5.19 20.53 5.28
N THR A 296 -5.93 21.39 5.99
CA THR A 296 -7.14 20.98 6.74
C THR A 296 -8.31 20.59 5.85
N LEU A 297 -8.43 21.21 4.67
CA LEU A 297 -9.49 20.92 3.72
C LEU A 297 -8.93 20.82 2.30
N LEU A 298 -9.41 19.83 1.55
CA LEU A 298 -9.07 19.55 0.16
C LEU A 298 -10.35 19.53 -0.68
N SER A 299 -10.30 19.99 -1.93
CA SER A 299 -11.44 19.85 -2.85
C SER A 299 -11.75 18.37 -3.14
N ARG A 300 -13.01 18.08 -3.50
CA ARG A 300 -13.42 16.75 -3.99
C ARG A 300 -12.54 16.28 -5.15
N GLU A 301 -12.33 17.14 -6.14
CA GLU A 301 -11.44 16.88 -7.28
C GLU A 301 -10.02 16.47 -6.82
N ALA A 302 -9.43 17.20 -5.86
CA ALA A 302 -8.11 16.86 -5.35
C ALA A 302 -8.08 15.50 -4.63
N LEU A 303 -9.09 15.20 -3.82
CA LEU A 303 -9.20 13.90 -3.14
C LEU A 303 -9.40 12.76 -4.16
N THR A 304 -10.23 12.96 -5.18
CA THR A 304 -10.41 11.98 -6.26
C THR A 304 -9.12 11.76 -7.05
N ASP A 305 -8.36 12.83 -7.37
CA ASP A 305 -7.06 12.70 -8.03
C ASP A 305 -6.05 11.92 -7.17
N ILE A 306 -6.03 12.15 -5.85
CA ILE A 306 -5.21 11.38 -4.90
C ILE A 306 -5.55 9.89 -4.97
N VAL A 307 -6.85 9.56 -4.98
CA VAL A 307 -7.31 8.17 -5.08
C VAL A 307 -7.01 7.58 -6.46
N ASP A 308 -7.11 8.34 -7.55
CA ASP A 308 -6.74 7.86 -8.88
C ASP A 308 -5.25 7.53 -9.00
N ILE A 309 -4.40 8.32 -8.34
CA ILE A 309 -2.95 8.06 -8.25
C ILE A 309 -2.68 6.79 -7.42
N LEU A 310 -3.44 6.56 -6.34
CA LEU A 310 -3.36 5.31 -5.58
C LEU A 310 -3.80 4.10 -6.41
N ALA A 311 -4.93 4.24 -7.11
CA ALA A 311 -5.46 3.21 -8.00
C ALA A 311 -4.52 2.92 -9.18
N SER A 312 -3.78 3.92 -9.68
CA SER A 312 -2.78 3.73 -10.75
C SER A 312 -1.71 2.71 -10.36
N ARG A 313 -1.35 2.68 -9.06
CA ARG A 313 -0.38 1.76 -8.49
C ARG A 313 -1.00 0.41 -8.16
N GLN A 314 -2.19 0.41 -7.56
CA GLN A 314 -2.90 -0.82 -7.17
C GLN A 314 -3.33 -1.66 -8.37
N PHE A 315 -3.84 -1.01 -9.42
CA PHE A 315 -4.42 -1.65 -10.61
C PHE A 315 -3.57 -1.44 -11.86
N ALA A 316 -2.24 -1.34 -11.70
CA ALA A 316 -1.32 -0.99 -12.79
C ALA A 316 -1.41 -1.96 -13.97
N GLU A 317 -1.46 -3.27 -13.72
CA GLU A 317 -1.58 -4.30 -14.78
C GLU A 317 -2.92 -4.22 -15.51
N GLN A 318 -3.99 -4.02 -14.75
CA GLN A 318 -5.34 -3.96 -15.28
C GLN A 318 -5.56 -2.68 -16.09
N ARG A 319 -5.00 -1.54 -15.67
CA ARG A 319 -5.00 -0.28 -16.43
C ARG A 319 -4.23 -0.34 -17.74
N LEU A 320 -3.27 -1.26 -17.90
CA LEU A 320 -2.62 -1.51 -19.19
C LEU A 320 -3.56 -2.21 -20.18
N GLN A 321 -4.49 -3.01 -19.67
CA GLN A 321 -5.46 -3.76 -20.49
C GLN A 321 -6.71 -2.91 -20.76
N ASP A 322 -7.26 -2.29 -19.72
CA ASP A 322 -8.43 -1.43 -19.78
C ASP A 322 -8.28 -0.26 -18.79
N ARG A 323 -7.71 0.84 -19.28
CA ARG A 323 -7.50 2.04 -18.46
C ARG A 323 -8.81 2.63 -17.94
N GLU A 324 -9.85 2.63 -18.77
CA GLU A 324 -11.11 3.30 -18.44
C GLU A 324 -11.94 2.47 -17.47
N ALA A 325 -11.84 1.14 -17.45
CA ALA A 325 -12.47 0.33 -16.40
C ALA A 325 -11.92 0.67 -15.00
N PHE A 326 -10.61 0.83 -14.86
CA PHE A 326 -9.95 1.03 -13.56
C PHE A 326 -9.66 2.49 -13.21
N ARG A 327 -10.20 3.44 -13.98
CA ARG A 327 -10.05 4.87 -13.72
C ARG A 327 -10.98 5.34 -12.60
N VAL A 328 -10.44 6.09 -11.66
CA VAL A 328 -11.22 6.72 -10.59
C VAL A 328 -11.75 8.06 -11.11
N THR A 329 -13.01 8.34 -10.85
CA THR A 329 -13.68 9.60 -11.23
C THR A 329 -14.60 10.02 -10.09
N ASP A 330 -14.96 11.30 -10.03
CA ASP A 330 -15.85 11.85 -8.99
C ASP A 330 -17.17 11.06 -8.89
N ALA A 331 -17.69 10.61 -10.04
CA ALA A 331 -18.93 9.84 -10.13
C ALA A 331 -18.77 8.39 -9.64
N ARG A 332 -17.61 7.76 -9.88
CA ARG A 332 -17.36 6.38 -9.43
C ARG A 332 -16.94 6.32 -7.96
N LEU A 333 -16.16 7.29 -7.50
CA LEU A 333 -15.69 7.36 -6.13
C LEU A 333 -16.80 7.88 -5.19
N GLY A 334 -17.60 8.85 -5.64
CA GLY A 334 -18.63 9.46 -4.79
C GLY A 334 -18.01 10.24 -3.63
N VAL A 335 -18.75 10.34 -2.52
CA VAL A 335 -18.30 10.90 -1.24
C VAL A 335 -18.52 9.89 -0.12
N TYR A 336 -17.98 10.14 1.08
CA TYR A 336 -18.29 9.31 2.23
C TYR A 336 -19.78 9.40 2.59
N ARG A 337 -20.41 8.24 2.78
CA ARG A 337 -21.82 8.13 3.17
C ARG A 337 -21.99 6.99 4.17
N PRO A 338 -22.50 7.24 5.39
CA PRO A 338 -22.71 6.19 6.40
C PRO A 338 -23.52 5.00 5.86
N THR A 339 -24.49 5.27 4.98
CA THR A 339 -25.29 4.27 4.29
C THR A 339 -24.46 3.23 3.52
N GLU A 340 -23.34 3.63 2.92
CA GLU A 340 -22.50 2.75 2.09
C GLU A 340 -21.57 1.85 2.93
N HIS A 341 -21.39 2.19 4.21
CA HIS A 341 -20.41 1.60 5.15
C HIS A 341 -21.09 0.96 6.38
N ILE A 342 -22.41 0.81 6.34
CA ILE A 342 -23.28 0.40 7.48
C ILE A 342 -23.08 1.23 8.77
N ASP A 343 -22.40 2.37 8.72
CA ASP A 343 -22.01 3.15 9.89
C ASP A 343 -23.23 3.76 10.61
N ASN A 344 -23.08 3.95 11.92
CA ASN A 344 -24.02 4.72 12.71
C ASN A 344 -23.90 6.22 12.36
N PRO A 345 -24.92 6.85 11.75
CA PRO A 345 -24.83 8.22 11.25
C PRO A 345 -24.93 9.29 12.36
N ARG A 346 -25.04 8.89 13.63
CA ARG A 346 -25.22 9.78 14.78
C ARG A 346 -24.06 10.79 14.91
N VAL A 347 -24.40 12.07 15.06
CA VAL A 347 -23.45 13.14 15.39
C VAL A 347 -23.82 13.79 16.72
N GLU A 348 -22.81 14.12 17.54
CA GLU A 348 -23.05 14.87 18.79
C GLU A 348 -23.13 16.39 18.52
N PRO A 349 -24.04 17.13 19.18
CA PRO A 349 -24.01 18.58 19.22
C PRO A 349 -22.75 19.15 19.90
N PRO A 350 -22.25 20.32 19.48
CA PRO A 350 -22.80 21.19 18.43
C PRO A 350 -22.49 20.68 17.02
N VAL A 351 -23.50 20.73 16.14
CA VAL A 351 -23.33 20.40 14.71
C VAL A 351 -22.36 21.40 14.08
N PRO A 352 -21.27 20.95 13.42
CA PRO A 352 -20.20 21.85 13.01
C PRO A 352 -20.56 22.73 11.79
N PHE A 353 -21.26 22.17 10.80
CA PHE A 353 -21.71 22.84 9.55
C PHE A 353 -22.72 21.93 8.82
N ASP A 354 -23.40 22.43 7.79
CA ASP A 354 -24.25 21.60 6.92
C ASP A 354 -23.39 20.84 5.88
N PRO A 355 -23.41 19.49 5.80
CA PRO A 355 -22.63 18.72 4.85
C PRO A 355 -22.85 19.15 3.40
N ALA A 356 -24.06 19.58 3.05
CA ALA A 356 -24.40 20.04 1.70
C ALA A 356 -23.62 21.30 1.28
N GLU A 357 -23.08 22.07 2.23
CA GLU A 357 -22.17 23.19 1.94
C GLU A 357 -20.80 22.72 1.44
N ARG A 358 -20.43 21.46 1.73
CA ARG A 358 -19.19 20.83 1.27
C ARG A 358 -19.37 20.17 -0.08
N ASP A 359 -20.38 19.31 -0.19
CA ASP A 359 -20.76 18.63 -1.43
C ASP A 359 -22.24 18.23 -1.34
N CYS A 360 -22.98 18.32 -2.45
CA CYS A 360 -24.40 17.99 -2.47
C CYS A 360 -24.69 16.48 -2.34
N ASP A 361 -23.69 15.63 -2.57
CA ASP A 361 -23.84 14.17 -2.48
C ASP A 361 -23.77 13.67 -1.02
N PHE A 362 -23.42 14.52 -0.06
CA PHE A 362 -23.36 14.14 1.35
C PHE A 362 -24.74 13.91 1.95
N GLU A 363 -24.81 12.93 2.85
CA GLU A 363 -26.00 12.72 3.66
C GLU A 363 -26.12 13.80 4.74
N PRO A 364 -27.33 14.28 5.05
CA PRO A 364 -27.55 15.19 6.16
C PRO A 364 -27.12 14.57 7.49
N TRP A 365 -26.61 15.40 8.41
CA TRP A 365 -26.29 14.94 9.77
C TRP A 365 -27.52 14.39 10.47
N VAL A 366 -27.34 13.28 11.18
CA VAL A 366 -28.39 12.65 11.99
C VAL A 366 -28.13 12.97 13.46
N LEU A 367 -29.10 13.64 14.10
CA LEU A 367 -29.03 14.06 15.50
C LEU A 367 -29.53 12.96 16.44
N PRO A 368 -29.11 12.96 17.73
CA PRO A 368 -29.45 11.89 18.69
C PRO A 368 -30.94 11.60 18.85
N GLU A 369 -31.82 12.59 18.63
CA GLU A 369 -33.27 12.45 18.76
C GLU A 369 -33.96 11.90 17.50
N ASP A 370 -33.23 11.70 16.40
CA ASP A 370 -33.79 11.22 15.14
C ASP A 370 -34.31 9.78 15.26
N GLU A 371 -35.51 9.53 14.73
CA GLU A 371 -36.14 8.21 14.75
C GLU A 371 -35.29 7.14 14.06
N VAL A 372 -34.47 7.50 13.06
CA VAL A 372 -33.62 6.54 12.34
C VAL A 372 -32.53 5.92 13.24
N LEU A 373 -32.17 6.58 14.35
CA LEU A 373 -31.22 6.05 15.33
C LEU A 373 -31.87 5.07 16.32
N GLN A 374 -33.20 4.95 16.33
CA GLN A 374 -33.87 4.06 17.27
C GLN A 374 -33.66 2.59 16.90
N VAL A 375 -33.73 1.73 17.92
CA VAL A 375 -33.84 0.28 17.74
C VAL A 375 -35.27 -0.04 17.32
N ASP A 376 -35.44 -0.80 16.25
CA ASP A 376 -36.72 -1.36 15.87
C ASP A 376 -37.15 -2.45 16.86
N PRO A 377 -38.33 -2.32 17.51
CA PRO A 377 -38.76 -3.29 18.53
C PRO A 377 -39.01 -4.71 17.99
N GLN A 378 -39.34 -4.87 16.70
CA GLN A 378 -39.69 -6.14 16.08
C GLN A 378 -38.45 -6.86 15.55
N THR A 379 -37.59 -6.15 14.81
CA THR A 379 -36.40 -6.74 14.18
C THR A 379 -35.20 -6.75 15.12
N SER A 380 -35.19 -5.90 16.15
CA SER A 380 -34.03 -5.66 17.03
C SER A 380 -32.81 -5.09 16.30
N LEU A 381 -33.00 -4.42 15.17
CA LEU A 381 -31.96 -3.71 14.43
C LEU A 381 -32.05 -2.21 14.67
N LYS A 382 -30.94 -1.48 14.56
CA LYS A 382 -31.00 -0.02 14.40
C LYS A 382 -31.67 0.31 13.06
N ARG A 383 -32.64 1.24 13.07
CA ARG A 383 -33.45 1.54 11.88
C ARG A 383 -32.64 2.03 10.68
N TYR A 384 -31.51 2.72 10.91
CA TYR A 384 -30.64 3.20 9.84
C TYR A 384 -30.01 2.07 9.01
N ILE A 385 -29.87 0.84 9.55
CA ILE A 385 -29.31 -0.30 8.82
C ILE A 385 -30.12 -0.58 7.54
N GLN A 386 -31.43 -0.29 7.55
CA GLN A 386 -32.27 -0.43 6.36
C GLN A 386 -31.80 0.44 5.19
N ARG A 387 -31.21 1.62 5.45
CA ARG A 387 -30.66 2.47 4.38
C ARG A 387 -29.52 1.75 3.64
N SER A 388 -28.66 1.06 4.37
CA SER A 388 -27.56 0.26 3.80
C SER A 388 -28.06 -0.94 3.01
N VAL A 389 -29.13 -1.60 3.50
CA VAL A 389 -29.82 -2.65 2.74
C VAL A 389 -30.38 -2.11 1.42
N ASP A 390 -31.04 -0.95 1.45
CA ASP A 390 -31.60 -0.32 0.26
C ASP A 390 -30.51 0.04 -0.75
N TYR A 391 -29.36 0.57 -0.29
CA TYR A 391 -28.20 0.86 -1.12
C TYR A 391 -27.60 -0.41 -1.74
N LEU A 392 -27.39 -1.45 -0.93
CA LEU A 392 -26.90 -2.74 -1.41
C LEU A 392 -27.80 -3.28 -2.52
N GLN A 393 -29.13 -3.24 -2.32
CA GLN A 393 -30.09 -3.72 -3.32
C GLN A 393 -30.11 -2.86 -4.59
N GLU A 394 -29.89 -1.55 -4.47
CA GLU A 394 -29.71 -0.66 -5.61
C GLU A 394 -28.44 -1.00 -6.40
N GLN A 395 -27.30 -1.20 -5.74
CA GLN A 395 -26.06 -1.58 -6.42
C GLN A 395 -26.18 -2.96 -7.11
N LEU A 396 -26.83 -3.94 -6.48
CA LEU A 396 -27.13 -5.21 -7.14
C LEU A 396 -28.07 -5.05 -8.34
N ARG A 397 -29.06 -4.16 -8.26
CA ARG A 397 -29.97 -3.85 -9.37
C ARG A 397 -29.22 -3.22 -10.54
N VAL A 398 -28.32 -2.28 -10.28
CA VAL A 398 -27.42 -1.69 -11.28
C VAL A 398 -26.55 -2.78 -11.90
N ALA A 399 -25.96 -3.66 -11.10
CA ALA A 399 -25.16 -4.79 -11.56
C ALA A 399 -25.93 -5.75 -12.48
N MET A 400 -27.18 -6.06 -12.13
CA MET A 400 -28.06 -6.90 -12.95
C MET A 400 -28.43 -6.22 -14.27
N GLN A 401 -28.76 -4.93 -14.25
CA GLN A 401 -29.17 -4.17 -15.44
C GLN A 401 -28.00 -3.94 -16.41
N ALA A 402 -26.82 -3.59 -15.88
CA ALA A 402 -25.62 -3.40 -16.68
C ALA A 402 -25.09 -4.73 -17.25
N GLY A 403 -25.30 -5.84 -16.52
CA GLY A 403 -24.80 -7.15 -16.89
C GLY A 403 -23.32 -7.33 -16.58
N ARG A 404 -22.70 -8.35 -17.18
CA ARG A 404 -21.31 -8.76 -16.91
C ARG A 404 -20.30 -7.89 -17.68
N ASN A 405 -20.35 -6.58 -17.46
CA ASN A 405 -19.41 -5.58 -17.97
C ASN A 405 -18.82 -4.75 -16.81
N SER A 406 -17.94 -3.79 -17.11
CA SER A 406 -17.24 -3.00 -16.09
C SER A 406 -18.18 -2.32 -15.10
N ASP A 407 -19.19 -1.61 -15.60
CA ASP A 407 -20.13 -0.89 -14.72
C ASP A 407 -20.91 -1.86 -13.83
N GLY A 408 -21.32 -3.01 -14.38
CA GLY A 408 -22.03 -4.02 -13.59
C GLY A 408 -21.15 -4.72 -12.56
N LEU A 409 -19.88 -4.98 -12.88
CA LEU A 409 -18.91 -5.59 -11.96
C LEU A 409 -18.51 -4.62 -10.85
N HIS A 410 -18.32 -3.34 -11.15
CA HIS A 410 -18.03 -2.31 -10.14
C HIS A 410 -19.21 -2.14 -9.18
N ALA A 411 -20.43 -2.05 -9.71
CA ALA A 411 -21.64 -1.98 -8.87
C ALA A 411 -21.81 -3.24 -8.02
N PHE A 412 -21.50 -4.41 -8.57
CA PHE A 412 -21.50 -5.65 -7.81
C PHE A 412 -20.48 -5.61 -6.65
N GLY A 413 -19.26 -5.13 -6.91
CA GLY A 413 -18.25 -4.90 -5.87
C GLY A 413 -18.71 -3.94 -4.76
N ALA A 414 -19.33 -2.82 -5.14
CA ALA A 414 -19.88 -1.87 -4.17
C ALA A 414 -21.01 -2.47 -3.31
N ALA A 415 -21.81 -3.40 -3.86
CA ALA A 415 -22.82 -4.13 -3.09
C ALA A 415 -22.19 -5.14 -2.12
N LEU A 416 -21.14 -5.86 -2.55
CA LEU A 416 -20.43 -6.82 -1.71
C LEU A 416 -19.73 -6.16 -0.52
N HIS A 417 -19.17 -4.96 -0.72
CA HIS A 417 -18.58 -4.17 0.35
C HIS A 417 -19.53 -4.01 1.56
N VAL A 418 -20.77 -3.58 1.33
CA VAL A 418 -21.77 -3.40 2.42
C VAL A 418 -22.09 -4.72 3.13
N LEU A 419 -22.08 -5.84 2.39
CA LEU A 419 -22.31 -7.17 2.95
C LEU A 419 -21.13 -7.65 3.80
N GLU A 420 -19.90 -7.26 3.44
CA GLU A 420 -18.68 -7.59 4.17
C GLU A 420 -18.60 -6.75 5.47
N ASP A 421 -18.90 -5.45 5.38
CA ASP A 421 -18.93 -4.53 6.53
C ASP A 421 -19.97 -4.93 7.58
N LEU A 422 -21.06 -5.59 7.19
CA LEU A 422 -22.01 -6.15 8.14
C LEU A 422 -21.30 -7.05 9.17
N PHE A 423 -20.32 -7.86 8.76
CA PHE A 423 -19.62 -8.75 9.69
C PHE A 423 -18.42 -8.09 10.35
N ALA A 424 -17.80 -7.10 9.70
CA ALA A 424 -16.62 -6.41 10.20
C ALA A 424 -16.94 -5.27 11.19
N HIS A 425 -18.01 -4.50 10.95
CA HIS A 425 -18.32 -3.23 11.64
C HIS A 425 -19.63 -3.25 12.43
N SER A 426 -20.24 -4.41 12.59
CA SER A 426 -21.37 -4.62 13.50
C SER A 426 -21.04 -5.57 14.66
N ASN A 427 -21.95 -5.67 15.63
CA ASN A 427 -21.87 -6.70 16.69
C ASN A 427 -22.47 -8.06 16.28
N PHE A 428 -22.66 -8.35 14.98
CA PHE A 428 -23.30 -9.58 14.50
C PHE A 428 -22.59 -10.83 15.02
N VAL A 429 -21.26 -10.89 14.93
CA VAL A 429 -20.45 -12.05 15.35
C VAL A 429 -20.60 -12.26 16.86
N GLU A 430 -20.60 -11.18 17.63
CA GLU A 430 -20.73 -11.20 19.08
C GLU A 430 -22.10 -11.72 19.52
N LEU A 431 -23.17 -11.24 18.87
CA LEU A 431 -24.53 -11.71 19.12
C LEU A 431 -24.71 -13.18 18.73
N ALA A 432 -24.12 -13.61 17.60
CA ALA A 432 -24.18 -14.98 17.14
C ALA A 432 -23.40 -15.95 18.06
N LEU A 433 -22.22 -15.56 18.55
CA LEU A 433 -21.47 -16.34 19.54
C LEU A 433 -22.21 -16.42 20.88
N ASN A 434 -22.85 -15.34 21.32
CA ASN A 434 -23.70 -15.33 22.51
C ASN A 434 -24.90 -16.29 22.37
N LYS A 435 -25.53 -16.33 21.18
CA LYS A 435 -26.59 -17.31 20.87
C LYS A 435 -26.09 -18.76 21.03
N LEU A 436 -24.84 -19.04 20.65
CA LEU A 436 -24.21 -20.35 20.79
C LEU A 436 -23.73 -20.65 22.23
N GLY A 437 -23.92 -19.72 23.19
CA GLY A 437 -23.57 -19.89 24.59
C GLY A 437 -22.17 -19.39 24.97
N HIS A 438 -21.49 -18.67 24.09
CA HIS A 438 -20.19 -18.03 24.38
C HIS A 438 -20.40 -16.61 24.90
N ALA A 439 -19.97 -16.33 26.13
CA ALA A 439 -20.18 -15.04 26.80
C ALA A 439 -19.20 -13.93 26.32
N VAL A 440 -19.28 -13.57 25.04
CA VAL A 440 -18.49 -12.47 24.44
C VAL A 440 -19.18 -11.13 24.66
N LEU A 441 -18.40 -10.04 24.64
CA LEU A 441 -18.95 -8.70 24.85
C LEU A 441 -19.84 -8.27 23.68
N PRO A 442 -21.12 -7.90 23.90
CA PRO A 442 -22.05 -7.59 22.83
C PRO A 442 -21.88 -6.20 22.22
N TRP A 443 -21.06 -5.33 22.82
CA TRP A 443 -20.82 -3.94 22.39
C TRP A 443 -22.07 -3.08 22.25
N THR A 444 -23.12 -3.44 22.99
CA THR A 444 -24.36 -2.70 23.12
C THR A 444 -24.97 -2.96 24.50
N SER A 445 -25.75 -2.01 24.99
CA SER A 445 -26.59 -2.20 26.16
C SER A 445 -27.93 -2.83 25.79
N PRO A 446 -28.64 -3.45 26.75
CA PRO A 446 -30.00 -3.91 26.54
C PRO A 446 -30.94 -2.79 26.12
N ALA A 447 -31.81 -3.09 25.15
CA ALA A 447 -32.84 -2.20 24.62
C ALA A 447 -34.23 -2.86 24.68
N GLN A 448 -35.28 -2.05 24.57
CA GLN A 448 -36.65 -2.56 24.51
C GLN A 448 -36.97 -3.09 23.10
N CYS A 449 -36.46 -4.27 22.79
CA CYS A 449 -36.67 -4.97 21.52
C CYS A 449 -36.88 -6.48 21.74
N ARG A 450 -37.30 -7.19 20.69
CA ARG A 450 -37.62 -8.62 20.71
C ARG A 450 -36.52 -9.50 21.33
N HIS A 451 -35.26 -9.21 21.03
CA HIS A 451 -34.11 -10.03 21.48
C HIS A 451 -33.32 -9.42 22.66
N GLY A 452 -33.74 -8.26 23.16
CA GLY A 452 -33.12 -7.57 24.30
C GLY A 452 -31.78 -6.90 23.99
N LEU A 453 -30.89 -7.53 23.24
CA LEU A 453 -29.66 -6.91 22.71
C LEU A 453 -29.85 -6.61 21.23
N PRO A 454 -29.70 -5.35 20.78
CA PRO A 454 -29.88 -5.01 19.37
C PRO A 454 -28.64 -5.28 18.51
N LEU A 455 -28.86 -5.50 17.21
CA LEU A 455 -27.81 -5.43 16.18
C LEU A 455 -27.49 -3.96 15.92
N VAL A 456 -26.24 -3.57 16.19
CA VAL A 456 -25.73 -2.20 16.11
C VAL A 456 -24.43 -2.16 15.30
N THR A 457 -24.11 -0.97 14.79
CA THR A 457 -22.86 -0.71 14.06
C THR A 457 -22.12 0.47 14.67
N GLY A 458 -20.84 0.56 14.34
CA GLY A 458 -19.96 1.58 14.87
C GLY A 458 -20.24 2.97 14.33
N ARG A 459 -20.06 4.00 15.14
CA ARG A 459 -20.01 5.38 14.67
C ARG A 459 -18.63 5.71 14.13
N PHE A 460 -18.58 6.13 12.88
CA PHE A 460 -17.37 6.63 12.23
C PHE A 460 -17.01 8.04 12.72
N ALA A 461 -15.79 8.22 13.21
CA ALA A 461 -15.28 9.51 13.68
C ALA A 461 -14.21 10.08 12.71
N GLY A 462 -13.95 11.39 12.82
CA GLY A 462 -12.96 12.07 11.96
C GLY A 462 -11.52 11.57 12.17
N ALA A 463 -11.24 11.05 13.36
CA ALA A 463 -9.98 10.40 13.68
C ALA A 463 -9.79 9.05 12.96
N ASP A 464 -10.87 8.29 12.73
CA ASP A 464 -10.83 7.01 12.02
C ASP A 464 -10.47 7.24 10.54
N VAL A 465 -10.97 8.33 9.94
CA VAL A 465 -10.58 8.81 8.60
C VAL A 465 -9.06 8.99 8.56
N ILE A 466 -8.49 9.92 9.31
CA ILE A 466 -7.06 10.24 9.14
C ILE A 466 -6.15 9.08 9.57
N ALA A 467 -6.56 8.20 10.50
CA ALA A 467 -5.82 6.99 10.82
C ALA A 467 -5.73 6.00 9.64
N SER A 468 -6.78 5.88 8.82
CA SER A 468 -6.77 5.04 7.60
C SER A 468 -6.09 5.73 6.41
N LEU A 469 -6.13 7.07 6.34
CA LEU A 469 -5.55 7.87 5.25
C LEU A 469 -4.06 8.17 5.39
N ALA A 470 -3.61 8.32 6.64
CA ALA A 470 -2.27 8.76 6.92
C ALA A 470 -1.23 7.80 6.35
N PRO A 471 -1.36 6.45 6.46
CA PRO A 471 -0.36 5.56 5.90
C PRO A 471 -0.30 5.60 4.36
N PRO A 472 -1.41 5.55 3.59
CA PRO A 472 -1.37 5.74 2.13
C PRO A 472 -0.79 7.08 1.69
N VAL A 473 -1.26 8.20 2.25
CA VAL A 473 -0.78 9.55 1.88
C VAL A 473 0.68 9.71 2.26
N ALA A 474 1.07 9.29 3.46
CA ALA A 474 2.45 9.38 3.92
C ALA A 474 3.38 8.49 3.07
N ARG A 475 2.97 7.27 2.67
CA ARG A 475 3.73 6.42 1.76
C ARG A 475 3.97 7.06 0.39
N LEU A 476 2.99 7.80 -0.13
CA LEU A 476 3.10 8.53 -1.40
C LEU A 476 3.95 9.80 -1.32
N VAL A 477 4.11 10.38 -0.12
CA VAL A 477 5.01 11.51 0.10
C VAL A 477 6.35 11.09 0.71
N ALA A 478 6.64 9.79 0.84
CA ALA A 478 7.89 9.29 1.38
C ALA A 478 9.07 9.57 0.42
N PRO A 479 10.14 10.25 0.86
CA PRO A 479 11.24 10.70 0.00
C PRO A 479 12.13 9.59 -0.51
N ALA A 480 12.08 8.41 0.11
CA ALA A 480 12.59 7.22 -0.54
C ALA A 480 11.94 7.07 -1.92
N GLN A 481 10.66 7.35 -2.16
CA GLN A 481 10.04 7.21 -3.48
C GLN A 481 10.06 8.52 -4.30
N ASN A 482 10.11 9.70 -3.67
CA ASN A 482 9.99 11.02 -4.33
C ASN A 482 11.10 11.36 -5.32
N TRP A 483 12.23 10.66 -5.21
CA TRP A 483 13.42 10.89 -6.03
C TRP A 483 13.72 9.72 -6.96
N ALA A 484 12.72 8.85 -7.18
CA ALA A 484 12.72 7.96 -8.32
C ALA A 484 12.67 8.84 -9.57
N PHE A 485 13.84 9.24 -10.07
CA PHE A 485 13.98 9.73 -11.42
C PHE A 485 13.63 8.56 -12.33
N THR A 486 12.35 8.39 -12.62
CA THR A 486 11.94 7.56 -13.73
C THR A 486 12.56 8.17 -14.97
N LEU A 487 13.17 7.33 -15.81
CA LEU A 487 13.60 7.69 -17.16
C LEU A 487 12.35 7.94 -18.04
N ALA A 488 11.53 8.90 -17.62
CA ALA A 488 10.26 9.23 -18.21
C ALA A 488 10.50 10.18 -19.39
N GLN A 489 9.74 10.01 -20.47
CA GLN A 489 9.81 10.95 -21.60
C GLN A 489 9.31 12.33 -21.16
N PRO A 490 9.72 13.43 -21.84
CA PRO A 490 9.13 14.75 -21.61
C PRO A 490 7.60 14.67 -21.54
N GLY A 491 7.01 15.24 -20.49
CA GLY A 491 5.57 15.25 -20.23
C GLY A 491 5.04 14.06 -19.41
N GLN A 492 5.82 13.01 -19.20
CA GLN A 492 5.46 11.96 -18.24
C GLN A 492 5.78 12.40 -16.81
N ARG A 493 4.95 11.96 -15.86
CA ARG A 493 5.07 12.28 -14.43
C ARG A 493 5.04 11.01 -13.61
N SER A 494 5.82 10.98 -12.55
CA SER A 494 5.71 9.98 -11.49
C SER A 494 4.49 10.27 -10.62
N ASP A 495 4.00 9.24 -9.92
CA ASP A 495 2.88 9.37 -8.99
C ASP A 495 3.15 10.42 -7.89
N ASN A 496 4.41 10.59 -7.49
CA ASN A 496 4.81 11.56 -6.46
C ASN A 496 4.80 12.99 -7.00
N GLU A 497 5.22 13.19 -8.26
CA GLU A 497 5.08 14.49 -8.93
C GLU A 497 3.61 14.86 -9.13
N LEU A 498 2.75 13.89 -9.49
CA LEU A 498 1.30 14.10 -9.58
C LEU A 498 0.69 14.43 -8.22
N MET A 499 1.07 13.69 -7.17
CA MET A 499 0.62 13.93 -5.80
C MET A 499 0.96 15.35 -5.34
N LEU A 500 2.21 15.78 -5.54
CA LEU A 500 2.63 17.13 -5.20
C LEU A 500 1.87 18.19 -5.99
N LEU A 501 1.64 17.99 -7.29
CA LEU A 501 0.83 18.91 -8.08
C LEU A 501 -0.58 19.05 -7.50
N VAL A 502 -1.22 17.95 -7.13
CA VAL A 502 -2.56 17.94 -6.54
C VAL A 502 -2.58 18.66 -5.19
N LEU A 503 -1.64 18.36 -4.29
CA LEU A 503 -1.57 19.00 -2.97
C LEU A 503 -1.24 20.50 -3.06
N LEU A 504 -0.28 20.89 -3.91
CA LEU A 504 0.07 22.29 -4.13
C LEU A 504 -1.04 23.07 -4.83
N ARG A 505 -1.86 22.41 -5.66
CA ARG A 505 -3.08 23.01 -6.23
C ARG A 505 -4.07 23.40 -5.13
N GLU A 506 -4.13 22.69 -4.01
CA GLU A 506 -4.98 23.07 -2.87
C GLU A 506 -4.32 24.07 -1.91
N HIS A 507 -3.04 24.41 -2.09
CA HIS A 507 -2.36 25.38 -1.24
C HIS A 507 -2.93 26.81 -1.42
N PRO A 508 -3.17 27.59 -0.34
CA PRO A 508 -3.70 28.95 -0.45
C PRO A 508 -2.79 29.92 -1.19
N ASP A 509 -1.48 29.75 -1.03
CA ASP A 509 -0.47 30.52 -1.76
C ASP A 509 -0.17 29.86 -3.12
N PRO A 510 -0.54 30.50 -4.24
CA PRO A 510 -0.36 29.92 -5.58
C PRO A 510 1.11 29.89 -6.05
N ARG A 511 2.02 30.56 -5.33
CA ARG A 511 3.45 30.59 -5.68
C ARG A 511 4.05 29.19 -5.67
N TYR A 512 3.73 28.38 -4.67
CA TYR A 512 4.28 27.03 -4.56
C TYR A 512 3.92 26.13 -5.76
N LEU A 513 2.66 26.13 -6.19
CA LEU A 513 2.25 25.41 -7.39
C LEU A 513 2.98 25.94 -8.62
N LYS A 514 2.97 27.27 -8.82
CA LYS A 514 3.59 27.92 -9.98
C LYS A 514 5.08 27.59 -10.08
N ASP A 515 5.79 27.63 -8.96
CA ASP A 515 7.21 27.36 -8.91
C ASP A 515 7.51 25.87 -9.15
N TYR A 516 6.67 24.98 -8.62
CA TYR A 516 6.78 23.54 -8.88
C TYR A 516 6.47 23.16 -10.34
N SER A 517 5.46 23.75 -10.96
CA SER A 517 5.13 23.52 -12.37
C SER A 517 6.26 23.98 -13.30
N ARG A 518 6.84 25.16 -13.06
CA ARG A 518 8.01 25.66 -13.81
C ARG A 518 9.21 24.72 -13.70
N TRP A 519 9.38 24.12 -12.53
CA TRP A 519 10.42 23.11 -12.33
C TRP A 519 10.17 21.87 -13.22
N LEU A 520 8.95 21.36 -13.26
CA LEU A 520 8.62 20.21 -14.10
C LEU A 520 8.76 20.51 -15.59
N GLU A 521 8.38 21.71 -16.04
CA GLU A 521 8.59 22.18 -17.42
C GLU A 521 10.08 22.20 -17.78
N PHE A 522 10.92 22.71 -16.88
CA PHE A 522 12.37 22.67 -17.05
C PHE A 522 12.87 21.22 -17.16
N CYS A 523 12.40 20.31 -16.29
CA CYS A 523 12.75 18.88 -16.37
C CYS A 523 12.36 18.25 -17.71
N ASP A 524 11.25 18.67 -18.32
CA ASP A 524 10.83 18.17 -19.63
C ASP A 524 11.70 18.69 -20.78
N GLU A 525 12.02 19.99 -20.77
CA GLU A 525 12.96 20.59 -21.74
C GLU A 525 14.34 19.94 -21.67
N VAL A 526 14.78 19.63 -20.45
CA VAL A 526 15.98 18.88 -20.13
C VAL A 526 15.91 17.50 -20.80
N ARG A 527 14.87 16.71 -20.53
CA ARG A 527 14.70 15.36 -21.08
C ARG A 527 14.56 15.33 -22.62
N ALA A 528 14.12 16.42 -23.26
CA ALA A 528 13.88 16.49 -24.70
C ALA A 528 15.13 16.71 -25.57
N SER A 529 16.27 17.08 -24.99
CA SER A 529 17.46 17.50 -25.76
C SER A 529 18.52 16.40 -25.91
N LYS A 530 19.05 16.20 -27.13
CA LYS A 530 20.12 15.21 -27.44
C LYS A 530 21.56 15.69 -27.16
N LEU A 531 21.80 17.00 -26.93
CA LEU A 531 23.15 17.59 -26.82
C LEU A 531 23.67 17.68 -25.36
N TYR A 532 23.28 16.70 -24.55
CA TYR A 532 22.93 16.91 -23.14
C TYR A 532 24.01 17.03 -22.04
N PRO A 533 25.29 16.60 -22.16
CA PRO A 533 26.12 16.47 -20.94
C PRO A 533 26.87 17.71 -20.42
N LEU A 534 27.12 18.78 -21.21
CA LEU A 534 28.17 19.77 -20.84
C LEU A 534 27.70 21.22 -20.65
N VAL A 535 26.63 21.65 -21.31
CA VAL A 535 26.31 23.10 -21.40
C VAL A 535 25.30 23.56 -20.33
N LYS A 536 24.48 22.67 -19.76
CA LYS A 536 23.36 23.09 -18.88
C LYS A 536 23.37 22.55 -17.46
N PHE A 537 24.40 21.83 -17.03
CA PHE A 537 24.64 21.64 -15.59
C PHE A 537 25.04 22.97 -14.91
N LYS A 538 25.72 23.84 -15.67
CA LYS A 538 25.98 25.23 -15.28
C LYS A 538 24.67 26.02 -15.09
N ALA A 539 23.71 25.87 -16.01
CA ALA A 539 22.37 26.45 -15.86
C ALA A 539 21.55 25.82 -14.70
N TRP A 540 21.75 24.53 -14.42
CA TRP A 540 21.14 23.80 -13.29
C TRP A 540 21.65 24.31 -11.92
N ALA A 541 22.95 24.61 -11.82
CA ALA A 541 23.55 25.21 -10.62
C ALA A 541 23.16 26.70 -10.44
N GLU A 542 23.01 27.44 -11.55
CA GLU A 542 22.64 28.86 -11.59
C GLU A 542 21.16 29.13 -11.26
N ALA A 543 20.25 28.23 -11.62
CA ALA A 543 18.80 28.42 -11.45
C ALA A 543 18.25 27.95 -10.09
N ALA A 544 19.08 27.35 -9.23
CA ALA A 544 18.75 26.58 -8.02
C ALA A 544 17.25 26.60 -7.58
N PRO A 545 16.39 25.79 -8.23
CA PRO A 545 14.98 25.60 -7.92
C PRO A 545 14.76 24.83 -6.62
N LEU A 546 15.84 24.33 -6.01
CA LEU A 546 15.81 23.57 -4.76
C LEU A 546 15.31 24.39 -3.58
N ARG A 547 15.48 25.72 -3.55
CA ARG A 547 14.82 26.56 -2.52
C ARG A 547 13.30 26.55 -2.70
N LEU A 548 12.81 26.56 -3.95
CA LEU A 548 11.38 26.57 -4.24
C LEU A 548 10.75 25.19 -3.99
N LEU A 549 11.41 24.11 -4.44
CA LEU A 549 11.07 22.73 -4.12
C LEU A 549 11.09 22.48 -2.61
N ASN A 550 12.15 22.92 -1.91
CA ASN A 550 12.27 22.78 -0.46
C ASN A 550 11.15 23.55 0.25
N ASN A 551 10.82 24.77 -0.18
CA ASN A 551 9.73 25.52 0.43
C ASN A 551 8.37 24.86 0.19
N ALA A 552 8.07 24.44 -1.04
CA ALA A 552 6.82 23.74 -1.39
C ALA A 552 6.69 22.43 -0.63
N TRP A 553 7.76 21.66 -0.58
CA TRP A 553 7.83 20.39 0.12
C TRP A 553 7.67 20.55 1.64
N ASN A 554 8.37 21.51 2.24
CA ASN A 554 8.30 21.77 3.69
C ASN A 554 6.92 22.29 4.11
N GLU A 555 6.19 23.01 3.24
CA GLU A 555 4.80 23.35 3.53
C GLU A 555 3.88 22.14 3.48
N VAL A 556 4.01 21.28 2.47
CA VAL A 556 3.20 20.04 2.38
C VAL A 556 3.43 19.15 3.59
N GLN A 557 4.69 18.93 3.98
CA GLN A 557 5.04 18.11 5.14
C GLN A 557 4.53 18.69 6.45
N ARG A 558 4.75 19.98 6.70
CA ARG A 558 4.21 20.64 7.91
C ARG A 558 2.69 20.58 7.94
N GLY A 559 2.05 20.74 6.79
CA GLY A 559 0.62 20.61 6.65
C GLY A 559 0.13 19.23 7.08
N LEU A 560 0.70 18.17 6.49
CA LEU A 560 0.35 16.79 6.83
C LEU A 560 0.60 16.49 8.32
N LEU A 561 1.74 16.87 8.88
CA LEU A 561 2.04 16.66 10.31
C LEU A 561 1.05 17.35 11.25
N THR A 562 0.62 18.56 10.89
CA THR A 562 -0.39 19.30 11.66
C THR A 562 -1.75 18.61 11.62
N LEU A 563 -2.13 18.11 10.43
CA LEU A 563 -3.36 17.35 10.25
C LEU A 563 -3.34 16.04 11.05
N LEU A 564 -2.21 15.32 11.07
CA LEU A 564 -2.03 14.13 11.90
C LEU A 564 -2.12 14.44 13.39
N GLY A 565 -1.41 15.48 13.86
CA GLY A 565 -1.37 15.85 15.28
C GLY A 565 -2.74 16.20 15.85
N ASN A 566 -3.51 17.04 15.15
CA ASN A 566 -4.83 17.48 15.60
C ASN A 566 -5.85 16.33 15.74
N GLN A 567 -5.67 15.24 14.99
CA GLN A 567 -6.61 14.11 15.00
C GLN A 567 -6.32 13.08 16.09
N VAL A 568 -5.04 12.95 16.51
CA VAL A 568 -4.69 12.16 17.68
C VAL A 568 -5.42 12.68 18.91
N ASP A 569 -5.49 14.01 19.03
CA ASP A 569 -6.19 14.68 20.12
C ASP A 569 -7.71 14.42 20.06
N GLU A 570 -8.32 14.38 18.87
CA GLU A 570 -9.75 14.06 18.70
C GLU A 570 -10.10 12.58 18.95
N ALA A 571 -9.23 11.64 18.53
CA ALA A 571 -9.41 10.19 18.72
C ALA A 571 -9.55 9.81 20.20
N GLN A 572 -8.75 10.45 21.06
CA GLN A 572 -8.72 10.20 22.49
C GLN A 572 -10.01 10.64 23.20
N ILE A 573 -10.73 11.63 22.65
CA ILE A 573 -11.96 12.17 23.23
C ILE A 573 -13.17 11.25 22.96
N PHE A 574 -13.20 10.54 21.83
CA PHE A 574 -14.35 9.71 21.43
C PHE A 574 -14.37 8.28 22.01
N LEU A 575 -13.28 7.81 22.63
CA LEU A 575 -13.22 6.50 23.28
C LEU A 575 -13.88 6.45 24.67
N GLU A 576 -14.54 7.53 25.09
CA GLU A 576 -15.20 7.64 26.39
C GLU A 576 -16.58 6.94 26.42
N GLY A 577 -16.57 5.65 26.76
CA GLY A 577 -17.79 4.91 27.11
C GLY A 577 -17.63 3.40 26.97
N ASP A 578 -18.30 2.64 27.85
CA ASP A 578 -18.45 1.19 27.70
C ASP A 578 -19.90 0.88 27.30
N PRO A 579 -20.20 0.69 25.99
CA PRO A 579 -21.53 0.34 25.50
C PRO A 579 -22.11 -0.91 26.17
N ASN A 580 -21.29 -1.79 26.74
CA ASN A 580 -21.76 -2.96 27.46
C ASN A 580 -22.41 -2.63 28.82
N ARG A 581 -22.23 -1.41 29.34
CA ARG A 581 -22.64 -1.03 30.71
C ARG A 581 -23.24 0.36 30.85
N ASN A 582 -23.10 1.25 29.88
CA ASN A 582 -23.48 2.65 30.00
C ASN A 582 -24.92 2.97 29.54
N GLY A 583 -25.69 1.99 29.06
CA GLY A 583 -27.03 2.17 28.52
C GLY A 583 -27.06 2.61 27.05
N SER A 584 -25.92 2.75 26.39
CA SER A 584 -25.80 3.14 24.98
C SER A 584 -26.02 1.96 24.03
N THR A 585 -26.57 2.26 22.86
CA THR A 585 -26.65 1.35 21.69
C THR A 585 -25.82 1.90 20.52
N ASP A 586 -24.92 2.84 20.80
CA ASP A 586 -24.11 3.56 19.82
C ASP A 586 -22.62 3.36 20.15
N PRO A 587 -22.04 2.18 19.87
CA PRO A 587 -20.60 1.96 19.98
C PRO A 587 -19.82 2.79 18.94
N THR A 588 -18.53 3.02 19.17
CA THR A 588 -17.67 3.65 18.17
C THR A 588 -17.21 2.63 17.12
N HIS A 589 -16.80 3.10 15.94
CA HIS A 589 -16.25 2.25 14.89
C HIS A 589 -15.04 1.45 15.40
N SER A 590 -14.08 2.09 16.05
CA SER A 590 -12.90 1.43 16.62
C SER A 590 -13.21 0.41 17.73
N GLN A 591 -14.40 0.47 18.35
CA GLN A 591 -14.86 -0.55 19.32
C GLN A 591 -15.36 -1.84 18.66
N LEU A 592 -15.98 -1.73 17.48
CA LEU A 592 -16.57 -2.87 16.76
C LEU A 592 -15.70 -3.40 15.63
N ALA A 593 -14.80 -2.59 15.10
CA ALA A 593 -13.99 -2.92 13.94
C ALA A 593 -13.19 -4.21 14.14
N LYS A 594 -13.46 -5.19 13.27
CA LYS A 594 -12.77 -6.48 13.22
C LYS A 594 -11.75 -6.52 12.09
N ASP A 595 -11.35 -5.35 11.59
CA ASP A 595 -10.54 -5.26 10.39
C ASP A 595 -9.12 -5.73 10.60
N HIS A 596 -8.54 -5.47 11.76
CA HIS A 596 -7.18 -5.88 12.06
C HIS A 596 -7.14 -7.35 12.51
N GLY A 597 -6.20 -8.12 11.98
CA GLY A 597 -5.97 -9.54 12.29
C GLY A 597 -5.56 -9.81 13.73
N ASP A 598 -5.18 -8.75 14.45
CA ASP A 598 -4.97 -8.80 15.91
C ASP A 598 -6.30 -8.85 16.69
N HIS A 599 -7.42 -8.48 16.07
CA HIS A 599 -8.74 -8.57 16.68
C HIS A 599 -9.15 -10.06 16.83
N PRO A 600 -9.58 -10.50 18.03
CA PRO A 600 -9.83 -11.93 18.28
C PRO A 600 -10.96 -12.51 17.42
N LEU A 601 -11.89 -11.68 16.95
CA LEU A 601 -13.02 -12.09 16.11
C LEU A 601 -12.83 -11.82 14.61
N HIS A 602 -11.64 -11.38 14.17
CA HIS A 602 -11.35 -11.09 12.76
C HIS A 602 -11.66 -12.28 11.83
N GLU A 603 -11.08 -13.45 12.14
CA GLU A 603 -11.30 -14.68 11.36
C GLU A 603 -12.78 -15.11 11.36
N ALA A 604 -13.48 -14.97 12.48
CA ALA A 604 -14.89 -15.32 12.56
C ALA A 604 -15.75 -14.44 11.65
N ALA A 605 -15.51 -13.12 11.65
CA ALA A 605 -16.20 -12.19 10.75
C ALA A 605 -15.93 -12.53 9.28
N ALA A 606 -14.68 -12.80 8.93
CA ALA A 606 -14.29 -13.12 7.57
C ALA A 606 -14.89 -14.43 7.04
N LEU A 607 -14.98 -15.46 7.88
CA LEU A 607 -15.66 -16.71 7.51
C LEU A 607 -17.14 -16.50 7.16
N LEU A 608 -17.82 -15.62 7.91
CA LEU A 608 -19.21 -15.26 7.63
C LEU A 608 -19.34 -14.43 6.36
N ALA A 609 -18.47 -13.43 6.18
CA ALA A 609 -18.41 -12.61 4.97
C ALA A 609 -18.16 -13.47 3.73
N GLU A 610 -17.18 -14.37 3.77
CA GLU A 610 -16.87 -15.31 2.67
C GLU A 610 -18.10 -16.14 2.31
N ARG A 611 -18.79 -16.70 3.30
CA ARG A 611 -20.01 -17.49 3.06
C ARG A 611 -21.09 -16.64 2.38
N ALA A 612 -21.33 -15.44 2.88
CA ALA A 612 -22.38 -14.57 2.37
C ALA A 612 -22.07 -14.10 0.94
N VAL A 613 -20.87 -13.58 0.71
CA VAL A 613 -20.35 -13.11 -0.57
C VAL A 613 -20.42 -14.21 -1.62
N MET A 614 -19.94 -15.42 -1.30
CA MET A 614 -19.93 -16.54 -2.26
C MET A 614 -21.33 -16.95 -2.69
N ARG A 615 -22.31 -16.95 -1.78
CA ARG A 615 -23.71 -17.26 -2.13
C ARG A 615 -24.34 -16.17 -2.98
N VAL A 616 -24.14 -14.90 -2.63
CA VAL A 616 -24.65 -13.76 -3.41
C VAL A 616 -24.00 -13.72 -4.80
N ALA A 617 -22.70 -13.97 -4.90
CA ALA A 617 -21.96 -14.05 -6.15
C ALA A 617 -22.45 -15.21 -7.03
N GLN A 618 -22.74 -16.36 -6.45
CA GLN A 618 -23.33 -17.49 -7.18
C GLN A 618 -24.70 -17.12 -7.75
N ALA A 619 -25.56 -16.48 -6.96
CA ALA A 619 -26.88 -16.03 -7.42
C ALA A 619 -26.76 -14.97 -8.53
N MET A 620 -25.85 -13.99 -8.38
CA MET A 620 -25.60 -12.96 -9.40
C MET A 620 -25.06 -13.56 -10.70
N LEU A 621 -24.13 -14.51 -10.62
CA LEU A 621 -23.60 -15.19 -11.79
C LEU A 621 -24.69 -16.01 -12.51
N ALA A 622 -25.53 -16.71 -11.75
CA ALA A 622 -26.66 -17.45 -12.30
C ALA A 622 -27.64 -16.50 -13.02
N HIS A 623 -27.90 -15.33 -12.43
CA HIS A 623 -28.69 -14.27 -13.07
C HIS A 623 -28.07 -13.80 -14.40
N TRP A 624 -26.78 -13.43 -14.42
CA TRP A 624 -26.10 -12.99 -15.64
C TRP A 624 -26.04 -14.06 -16.73
N ASN A 625 -26.01 -15.34 -16.34
CA ASN A 625 -26.06 -16.47 -17.28
C ASN A 625 -27.49 -16.79 -17.78
N GLY A 626 -28.51 -16.03 -17.36
CA GLY A 626 -29.90 -16.24 -17.74
C GLY A 626 -30.57 -17.43 -17.05
N GLN A 627 -30.03 -17.87 -15.92
CA GLN A 627 -30.50 -19.02 -15.13
C GLN A 627 -30.72 -18.62 -13.65
N PRO A 628 -31.56 -17.61 -13.33
CA PRO A 628 -31.74 -17.17 -11.95
C PRO A 628 -32.47 -18.24 -11.11
N GLU A 629 -31.73 -18.98 -10.29
CA GLU A 629 -32.28 -19.94 -9.32
C GLU A 629 -32.76 -19.24 -8.04
N GLU A 630 -32.01 -18.23 -7.59
CA GLU A 630 -32.30 -17.38 -6.43
C GLU A 630 -32.26 -15.90 -6.87
N ASP A 631 -33.05 -15.04 -6.22
CA ASP A 631 -33.00 -13.59 -6.44
C ASP A 631 -31.82 -13.00 -5.66
N PRO A 632 -30.79 -12.43 -6.34
CA PRO A 632 -29.63 -11.86 -5.66
C PRO A 632 -29.99 -10.76 -4.65
N LEU A 633 -31.02 -9.95 -4.93
CA LEU A 633 -31.41 -8.83 -4.07
C LEU A 633 -32.04 -9.32 -2.76
N ALA A 634 -32.97 -10.29 -2.86
CA ALA A 634 -33.62 -10.87 -1.70
C ALA A 634 -32.62 -11.68 -0.88
N LEU A 635 -31.73 -12.44 -1.53
CA LEU A 635 -30.70 -13.23 -0.86
C LEU A 635 -29.74 -12.33 -0.07
N ALA A 636 -29.22 -11.27 -0.69
CA ALA A 636 -28.28 -10.39 0.00
C ALA A 636 -28.93 -9.63 1.16
N ALA A 637 -30.15 -9.12 0.99
CA ALA A 637 -30.92 -8.49 2.07
C ALA A 637 -31.23 -9.46 3.22
N SER A 638 -31.35 -10.77 2.96
CA SER A 638 -31.65 -11.76 4.00
C SER A 638 -30.54 -11.91 5.06
N TYR A 639 -29.31 -11.50 4.76
CA TYR A 639 -28.21 -11.49 5.74
C TYR A 639 -28.33 -10.37 6.78
N PHE A 640 -29.08 -9.30 6.48
CA PHE A 640 -29.33 -8.18 7.39
C PHE A 640 -30.48 -8.49 8.35
N ALA A 641 -30.29 -9.54 9.13
CA ALA A 641 -31.22 -10.01 10.14
C ALA A 641 -30.49 -10.19 11.48
N HIS A 642 -31.24 -10.12 12.58
CA HIS A 642 -30.66 -10.37 13.89
C HIS A 642 -30.20 -11.86 13.97
N PRO A 643 -29.01 -12.19 14.50
CA PRO A 643 -28.52 -13.58 14.54
C PRO A 643 -29.42 -14.59 15.27
N GLN A 644 -30.31 -14.10 16.14
CA GLN A 644 -31.33 -14.94 16.80
C GLN A 644 -32.48 -15.35 15.87
N ASP A 645 -32.65 -14.70 14.73
CA ASP A 645 -33.68 -15.00 13.73
C ASP A 645 -33.16 -15.82 12.53
N THR A 646 -31.86 -16.12 12.48
CA THR A 646 -31.22 -16.90 11.41
C THR A 646 -30.35 -18.02 11.98
N ASP A 647 -30.11 -19.08 11.22
CA ASP A 647 -29.32 -20.26 11.63
C ASP A 647 -28.12 -20.55 10.70
N TRP A 648 -28.03 -19.91 9.54
CA TRP A 648 -26.98 -20.16 8.54
C TRP A 648 -25.55 -19.98 9.07
N GLN A 649 -25.37 -19.12 10.07
CA GLN A 649 -24.08 -18.79 10.69
C GLN A 649 -23.67 -19.76 11.82
N ASP A 650 -24.64 -20.51 12.37
CA ASP A 650 -24.46 -21.20 13.65
C ASP A 650 -23.40 -22.31 13.57
N GLU A 651 -23.43 -23.12 12.52
CA GLU A 651 -22.47 -24.22 12.32
C GLU A 651 -21.04 -23.68 12.13
N LEU A 652 -20.89 -22.64 11.30
CA LEU A 652 -19.59 -22.01 11.02
C LEU A 652 -18.95 -21.45 12.29
N LEU A 653 -19.73 -20.72 13.09
CA LEU A 653 -19.21 -20.13 14.33
C LEU A 653 -19.01 -21.16 15.43
N ALA A 654 -19.82 -22.22 15.49
CA ALA A 654 -19.61 -23.32 16.45
C ALA A 654 -18.29 -24.03 16.17
N GLU A 655 -18.00 -24.36 14.90
CA GLU A 655 -16.72 -24.96 14.50
C GLU A 655 -15.55 -24.03 14.79
N TRP A 656 -15.67 -22.75 14.42
CA TRP A 656 -14.63 -21.76 14.66
C TRP A 656 -14.36 -21.57 16.16
N ALA A 657 -15.40 -21.45 16.99
CA ALA A 657 -15.25 -21.24 18.43
C ALA A 657 -14.63 -22.46 19.13
N LEU A 658 -14.96 -23.68 18.68
CA LEU A 658 -14.33 -24.91 19.16
C LEU A 658 -12.83 -24.96 18.82
N ALA A 659 -12.44 -24.45 17.65
CA ALA A 659 -11.04 -24.36 17.24
C ALA A 659 -10.27 -23.23 17.95
N ASN A 660 -10.97 -22.17 18.38
CA ASN A 660 -10.37 -20.92 18.86
C ASN A 660 -10.82 -20.48 20.28
N PRO A 661 -10.75 -21.35 21.32
CA PRO A 661 -11.26 -21.03 22.66
C PRO A 661 -10.57 -19.81 23.30
N ALA A 662 -9.27 -19.62 23.05
CA ALA A 662 -8.53 -18.48 23.57
C ALA A 662 -8.97 -17.14 22.96
N ARG A 663 -9.35 -17.13 21.67
CA ARG A 663 -9.88 -15.92 21.01
C ARG A 663 -11.25 -15.55 21.55
N VAL A 664 -12.11 -16.55 21.79
CA VAL A 664 -13.41 -16.35 22.45
C VAL A 664 -13.23 -15.78 23.86
N GLU A 665 -12.28 -16.29 24.64
CA GLU A 665 -11.97 -15.76 25.97
C GLU A 665 -11.49 -14.29 25.88
N GLN A 666 -10.60 -13.97 24.93
CA GLN A 666 -10.16 -12.59 24.70
C GLN A 666 -11.33 -11.65 24.33
N ALA A 667 -12.26 -12.11 23.50
CA ALA A 667 -13.45 -11.33 23.11
C ALA A 667 -14.45 -11.12 24.27
N SER A 668 -14.31 -11.85 25.39
CA SER A 668 -15.09 -11.62 26.62
C SER A 668 -14.48 -10.56 27.55
N SER A 669 -13.24 -10.13 27.29
CA SER A 669 -12.44 -9.29 28.18
C SER A 669 -12.29 -7.87 27.64
N LEU A 670 -13.00 -6.92 28.25
CA LEU A 670 -12.94 -5.51 27.85
C LEU A 670 -11.52 -4.94 27.99
N SER A 671 -10.79 -5.36 29.01
CA SER A 671 -9.41 -4.95 29.23
C SER A 671 -8.47 -5.43 28.14
N ASP A 672 -8.66 -6.67 27.65
CA ASP A 672 -7.82 -7.21 26.58
C ASP A 672 -8.13 -6.53 25.24
N LEU A 673 -9.41 -6.33 24.93
CA LEU A 673 -9.83 -5.62 23.71
C LEU A 673 -9.34 -4.16 23.70
N LYS A 674 -9.48 -3.43 24.82
CA LYS A 674 -8.93 -2.06 24.93
C LYS A 674 -7.42 -2.03 24.75
N LYS A 675 -6.70 -2.99 25.36
CA LYS A 675 -5.25 -3.08 25.20
C LYS A 675 -4.85 -3.34 23.75
N LEU A 676 -5.58 -4.20 23.03
CA LEU A 676 -5.34 -4.46 21.61
C LEU A 676 -5.61 -3.21 20.76
N GLN A 677 -6.70 -2.48 21.04
CA GLN A 677 -7.03 -1.22 20.37
C GLN A 677 -5.95 -0.15 20.62
N ASP A 678 -5.53 0.05 21.87
CA ASP A 678 -4.47 0.99 22.23
C ASP A 678 -3.14 0.64 21.55
N GLN A 679 -2.80 -0.66 21.49
CA GLN A 679 -1.60 -1.14 20.81
C GLN A 679 -1.66 -0.92 19.30
N ALA A 680 -2.81 -1.17 18.68
CA ALA A 680 -3.03 -0.94 17.26
C ALA A 680 -2.90 0.55 16.92
N LEU A 681 -3.54 1.42 17.71
CA LEU A 681 -3.47 2.87 17.53
C LEU A 681 -2.03 3.39 17.73
N GLN A 682 -1.36 3.01 18.81
CA GLN A 682 0.03 3.41 19.08
C GLN A 682 0.99 2.96 17.97
N HIS A 683 0.78 1.76 17.43
CA HIS A 683 1.58 1.25 16.33
C HIS A 683 1.37 2.05 15.04
N SER A 684 0.10 2.35 14.69
CA SER A 684 -0.22 3.19 13.53
C SER A 684 0.38 4.59 13.66
N LEU A 685 0.27 5.21 14.84
CA LEU A 685 0.86 6.53 15.10
C LEU A 685 2.40 6.50 15.07
N GLY A 686 3.02 5.46 15.66
CA GLY A 686 4.46 5.29 15.63
C GLY A 686 5.01 5.09 14.22
N ALA A 687 4.32 4.31 13.37
CA ALA A 687 4.69 4.14 11.98
C ALA A 687 4.64 5.46 11.19
N LEU A 688 3.64 6.31 11.46
CA LEU A 688 3.52 7.63 10.83
C LEU A 688 4.59 8.62 11.29
N GLN A 689 4.87 8.65 12.60
CA GLN A 689 5.95 9.48 13.16
C GLN A 689 7.30 9.06 12.58
N HIS A 690 7.58 7.75 12.55
CA HIS A 690 8.80 7.22 11.98
C HIS A 690 8.95 7.60 10.50
N LEU A 691 7.88 7.43 9.71
CA LEU A 691 7.90 7.81 8.30
C LEU A 691 8.17 9.31 8.11
N ALA A 692 7.61 10.17 8.96
CA ALA A 692 7.89 11.60 8.94
C ALA A 692 9.34 11.95 9.30
N GLU A 693 9.90 11.27 10.31
CA GLU A 693 11.30 11.42 10.72
C GLU A 693 12.27 10.95 9.63
N GLU A 694 12.04 9.76 9.06
CA GLU A 694 12.79 9.24 7.91
C GLU A 694 12.70 10.20 6.72
N THR A 695 11.51 10.78 6.53
CA THR A 695 11.29 11.77 5.48
C THR A 695 12.19 12.97 5.68
N GLN A 696 12.13 13.59 6.85
CA GLN A 696 12.94 14.75 7.19
C GLN A 696 14.45 14.45 7.15
N ALA A 697 14.89 13.28 7.61
CA ALA A 697 16.29 12.88 7.56
C ALA A 697 16.80 12.75 6.13
N THR A 698 16.01 12.14 5.24
CA THR A 698 16.32 12.04 3.80
C THR A 698 16.46 13.43 3.20
N TRP A 699 15.58 14.36 3.55
CA TRP A 699 15.65 15.74 3.06
C TRP A 699 16.90 16.50 3.51
N HIS A 700 17.24 16.43 4.79
CA HIS A 700 18.47 17.07 5.30
C HIS A 700 19.74 16.47 4.68
N TYR A 701 19.73 15.17 4.37
CA TYR A 701 20.82 14.53 3.66
C TYR A 701 20.97 15.09 2.23
N LEU A 702 19.85 15.22 1.51
CA LEU A 702 19.83 15.80 0.15
C LEU A 702 20.31 17.25 0.12
N GLN A 703 19.81 18.07 1.05
CA GLN A 703 20.22 19.46 1.16
C GLN A 703 21.73 19.59 1.37
N ARG A 704 22.30 18.82 2.31
CA ARG A 704 23.75 18.82 2.59
C ARG A 704 24.57 18.33 1.41
N THR A 705 24.09 17.31 0.71
CA THR A 705 24.73 16.78 -0.50
C THR A 705 24.87 17.87 -1.56
N PHE A 706 23.79 18.61 -1.78
CA PHE A 706 23.76 19.70 -2.74
C PHE A 706 24.63 20.88 -2.33
N GLU A 707 24.56 21.31 -1.06
CA GLU A 707 25.39 22.39 -0.52
C GLU A 707 26.90 22.06 -0.63
N SER A 708 27.29 20.84 -0.31
CA SER A 708 28.67 20.33 -0.45
C SER A 708 29.12 20.30 -1.90
N TRP A 709 28.22 19.96 -2.82
CA TRP A 709 28.50 19.94 -4.25
C TRP A 709 28.67 21.35 -4.82
N LEU A 710 27.79 22.30 -4.47
CA LEU A 710 27.92 23.72 -4.85
C LEU A 710 29.23 24.35 -4.33
N ALA A 711 29.64 24.01 -3.11
CA ALA A 711 30.86 24.54 -2.51
C ALA A 711 32.15 24.18 -3.27
N GLN A 712 32.12 23.15 -4.13
CA GLN A 712 33.26 22.74 -4.95
C GLN A 712 33.48 23.65 -6.19
N TRP A 713 32.63 24.66 -6.41
CA TRP A 713 32.66 25.55 -7.57
C TRP A 713 32.59 27.05 -7.18
N PRO A 714 33.67 27.66 -6.65
CA PRO A 714 33.63 28.96 -5.97
C PRO A 714 33.65 30.22 -6.88
N ASP A 715 34.06 30.13 -8.16
CA ASP A 715 34.23 31.28 -9.05
C ASP A 715 32.96 31.61 -9.89
N PHE A 716 31.86 31.94 -9.23
CA PHE A 716 30.62 32.27 -9.93
C PHE A 716 30.01 33.61 -9.50
N LYS A 717 30.11 34.63 -10.35
CA LYS A 717 29.49 35.97 -10.16
C LYS A 717 28.31 36.16 -11.12
N GLU A 718 27.12 36.34 -10.55
CA GLU A 718 25.82 36.65 -11.20
C GLU A 718 25.88 37.71 -12.33
N SER A 719 26.84 38.65 -12.28
CA SER A 719 26.89 39.82 -13.16
C SER A 719 27.35 39.54 -14.60
N GLU A 720 28.08 38.44 -14.86
CA GLU A 720 28.59 38.11 -16.19
C GLU A 720 27.54 37.37 -17.05
N LEU A 721 26.57 36.70 -16.40
CA LEU A 721 25.54 35.91 -17.07
C LEU A 721 24.45 36.78 -17.73
N TRP A 722 24.03 37.86 -17.07
CA TRP A 722 23.07 38.82 -17.64
C TRP A 722 23.63 39.55 -18.87
N LYS A 723 24.94 39.77 -18.90
CA LYS A 723 25.64 40.35 -20.06
C LYS A 723 25.67 39.37 -21.25
N TRP A 724 25.91 38.09 -20.97
CA TRP A 724 25.95 37.04 -22.01
C TRP A 724 24.55 36.65 -22.54
N LEU A 725 23.51 36.68 -21.71
CA LEU A 725 22.12 36.45 -22.13
C LEU A 725 21.52 37.64 -22.89
N GLY A 726 21.86 38.89 -22.50
CA GLY A 726 21.47 40.09 -23.23
C GLY A 726 22.00 40.12 -24.66
N ASP A 727 23.27 39.76 -24.85
CA ASP A 727 23.93 39.79 -26.17
C ASP A 727 23.46 38.67 -27.13
N ARG A 728 22.71 37.65 -26.64
CA ARG A 728 22.21 36.52 -27.45
C ARG A 728 20.70 36.50 -27.68
N LEU A 729 19.93 37.34 -26.99
CA LEU A 729 18.48 37.45 -27.17
C LEU A 729 18.06 38.57 -28.14
N ASP A 730 18.96 39.46 -28.54
CA ASP A 730 18.71 40.48 -29.59
C ASP A 730 18.90 39.96 -31.03
N GLY A 731 18.98 38.63 -31.23
CA GLY A 731 19.28 37.99 -32.52
C GLY A 731 18.16 37.18 -33.17
N ALA A 732 16.93 37.19 -32.63
CA ALA A 732 15.79 36.50 -33.23
C ALA A 732 14.84 37.50 -33.89
N GLU A 733 14.67 37.38 -35.21
CA GLU A 733 13.63 38.10 -35.96
C GLU A 733 12.25 37.90 -35.31
N PRO A 734 11.40 38.93 -35.27
CA PRO A 734 10.05 38.80 -34.72
C PRO A 734 9.22 37.82 -35.58
N PRO A 735 8.27 37.07 -34.98
CA PRO A 735 7.41 36.16 -35.73
C PRO A 735 6.50 36.96 -36.68
N PRO A 736 6.09 36.37 -37.83
CA PRO A 736 5.21 37.05 -38.77
C PRO A 736 3.87 37.33 -38.10
N GLN A 737 3.47 38.61 -38.11
CA GLN A 737 2.16 39.06 -37.67
C GLN A 737 1.08 38.45 -38.56
N GLY A 738 0.12 37.77 -37.95
CA GLY A 738 -1.13 37.39 -38.62
C GLY A 738 -1.75 36.14 -38.01
N LEU A 739 -2.51 36.33 -36.92
CA LEU A 739 -3.85 35.79 -36.70
C LEU A 739 -4.26 36.14 -35.25
N GLU A 740 -5.15 37.13 -35.12
CA GLU A 740 -6.10 37.28 -34.00
C GLU A 740 -7.51 37.01 -34.53
N PRO A 741 -8.51 36.74 -33.67
CA PRO A 741 -8.47 36.27 -32.29
C PRO A 741 -8.84 34.78 -32.16
#